data_AF-A0A3S5H7W0-F1
#
_entry.id   AF-A0A3S5H7W0-F1
#
_cell.length_a   1.000
_cell.length_b   1.000
_cell.length_c   1.000
_cell.angle_alpha   90.00
_cell.angle_beta   90.00
_cell.angle_gamma   90.00
#
_symmetry.space_group_name_H-M   'P 1'
#
loop_
_entity.id
_entity.type
_entity.pdbx_description
1 polymer ?
#
loop_
_entity_poly.entity_id
_entity_poly.type
_entity_poly.pdbx_seq_one_letter_code
_entity_poly.pdbx_strand_id
1 'polypeptide(L)'
;MLARYLDPSVHPLRVGQVVAYDYLHAAKTWQWTLGTVREIKDYTAVVQQWGLHTGDIDTLRSILLKEVDTENGRMKNYHDMLAIAREKLASIRRSNEDRVSHVRGHFDKAREKVELIDEVDLRKVTAQAAPSPVAVAVLKAVWAVAKCDPTAVEFYEWADVQLEYRKPAALDEIAKTDVLAKLYPSAESLQQSLEQDPKLNYKAAARDSPVVASLHAWVITALAYQQAYNLLAHDKRIQEQNDAIAAAIAGMKACRAKIAKLKDELSSKDTAALPGQVTSFTRTSVLVTIPLSAVISPVNVDTDVKRCVLTKDEVEQIPIDAKITRYAQKQKLAITGSHLLDQYAAAITTHIYVTELEDRLFFFQHYMASALRDAQTAAVDAHQRLAVSLHELEAFRQKRHDAKKARAAEPELADADGVEPSSGPTSSRSPTGRAAPRGQSAAPRGTASQQHKLLGPAYQSIDPATIANEPLYAVTIEEYKAKDAAGERAMDEAERMADEVQRLAVELEDAKAAADKLAEELAAKDEELAAHRQKRHDAQQARASDPALAAADAVAPRSGKGAASPHVGAVQRQAVDPATVPVAPAVIAEEPLYVATAEELQHVRDFADQAAHDAATREAEVAGTVENLRNELDDVREMNAKLEDEVFALKEQLSDAEDAYKKLAGALVVAEDERQELCDDLEAALDELEQKKDEYDELLGNLEEVQGLLEAADVAGRTAVEALEQRNRDMADLQGELANALDASKENENLRALLDAKEREIDRLKEYNSFWTDTVGTGKQKVTHRLTKIFDGDWTRLMRHRPEALKAAFVIDSSNACHVPGDQIVQVDFDHD
;
A
#
# COMPACT_ATOMS: atom_id res chain seq x y z
N MET A 1 -5.65 -7.48 -7.83
CA MET A 1 -5.69 -6.10 -8.37
C MET A 1 -6.95 -5.78 -9.19
N LEU A 2 -7.39 -6.64 -10.12
CA LEU A 2 -8.54 -6.38 -11.02
C LEU A 2 -9.80 -5.79 -10.34
N ALA A 3 -10.17 -6.31 -9.16
CA ALA A 3 -11.32 -5.85 -8.37
C ALA A 3 -11.21 -4.40 -7.81
N ARG A 4 -10.06 -3.72 -7.94
CA ARG A 4 -9.92 -2.28 -7.63
C ARG A 4 -10.20 -1.38 -8.84
N TYR A 5 -10.15 -1.91 -10.07
CA TYR A 5 -10.39 -1.16 -11.31
C TYR A 5 -11.79 -1.40 -11.86
N LEU A 6 -12.22 -2.66 -11.83
CA LEU A 6 -13.62 -3.02 -11.91
C LEU A 6 -14.20 -2.85 -10.51
N ASP A 7 -14.76 -1.66 -10.26
CA ASP A 7 -15.73 -1.43 -9.20
C ASP A 7 -17.12 -1.74 -9.79
N PRO A 8 -17.62 -2.99 -9.67
CA PRO A 8 -18.96 -3.32 -10.09
C PRO A 8 -19.93 -2.63 -9.15
N SER A 9 -20.67 -1.64 -9.66
CA SER A 9 -21.85 -1.07 -9.00
C SER A 9 -23.02 -2.06 -8.86
N VAL A 10 -22.74 -3.37 -8.97
CA VAL A 10 -23.65 -4.47 -8.68
C VAL A 10 -23.83 -4.50 -7.17
N HIS A 11 -24.90 -3.85 -6.72
CA HIS A 11 -25.35 -3.94 -5.34
C HIS A 11 -25.49 -5.44 -5.02
N PRO A 12 -24.92 -5.96 -3.92
CA PRO A 12 -24.94 -7.39 -3.62
C PRO A 12 -26.39 -7.84 -3.55
N LEU A 13 -26.78 -8.64 -4.55
CA LEU A 13 -28.15 -9.12 -4.69
C LEU A 13 -28.51 -9.96 -3.46
N ARG A 14 -29.71 -9.77 -2.95
CA ARG A 14 -30.19 -10.49 -1.76
C ARG A 14 -31.30 -11.44 -2.13
N VAL A 15 -31.31 -12.62 -1.51
CA VAL A 15 -32.44 -13.55 -1.60
C VAL A 15 -33.70 -12.84 -1.08
N GLY A 16 -34.81 -12.96 -1.83
CA GLY A 16 -36.06 -12.25 -1.59
C GLY A 16 -36.20 -10.91 -2.34
N GLN A 17 -35.10 -10.33 -2.83
CA GLN A 17 -35.13 -9.04 -3.55
C GLN A 17 -35.85 -9.16 -4.90
N VAL A 18 -36.56 -8.11 -5.31
CA VAL A 18 -37.15 -8.02 -6.65
C VAL A 18 -36.17 -7.32 -7.60
N VAL A 19 -35.97 -7.90 -8.79
CA VAL A 19 -35.06 -7.43 -9.82
C VAL A 19 -35.75 -7.34 -11.17
N ALA A 20 -35.36 -6.38 -11.99
CA ALA A 20 -35.62 -6.40 -13.43
C ALA A 20 -34.49 -7.20 -14.11
N TYR A 21 -34.83 -8.09 -15.05
CA TYR A 21 -33.84 -8.87 -15.78
C TYR A 21 -34.23 -9.04 -17.25
N ASP A 22 -33.22 -9.09 -18.12
CA ASP A 22 -33.37 -9.41 -19.54
C ASP A 22 -33.48 -10.93 -19.74
N TYR A 23 -34.36 -11.35 -20.65
CA TYR A 23 -34.49 -12.75 -21.06
C TYR A 23 -34.86 -12.85 -22.55
N LEU A 24 -34.49 -13.97 -23.17
CA LEU A 24 -34.73 -14.18 -24.59
C LEU A 24 -36.08 -14.90 -24.80
N HIS A 25 -37.12 -14.11 -25.09
CA HIS A 25 -38.46 -14.65 -25.33
C HIS A 25 -38.49 -15.47 -26.64
N ALA A 26 -38.99 -16.70 -26.55
CA ALA A 26 -39.11 -17.67 -27.66
C ALA A 26 -37.83 -17.83 -28.52
N ALA A 27 -36.65 -17.67 -27.90
CA ALA A 27 -35.34 -17.68 -28.56
C ALA A 27 -35.16 -16.65 -29.71
N LYS A 28 -36.01 -15.61 -29.79
CA LYS A 28 -36.06 -14.67 -30.93
C LYS A 28 -36.01 -13.20 -30.57
N THR A 29 -36.55 -12.80 -29.42
CA THR A 29 -36.61 -11.37 -29.04
C THR A 29 -36.17 -11.17 -27.60
N TRP A 30 -35.20 -10.28 -27.37
CA TRP A 30 -34.90 -9.79 -26.02
C TRP A 30 -36.10 -9.03 -25.47
N GLN A 31 -36.53 -9.43 -24.28
CA GLN A 31 -37.55 -8.79 -23.47
C GLN A 31 -37.04 -8.72 -22.04
N TRP A 32 -37.57 -7.81 -21.24
CA TRP A 32 -37.29 -7.76 -19.81
C TRP A 32 -38.56 -8.05 -19.01
N THR A 33 -38.39 -8.52 -17.78
CA THR A 33 -39.50 -8.64 -16.82
C THR A 33 -38.98 -8.51 -15.38
N LEU A 34 -39.90 -8.50 -14.41
CA LEU A 34 -39.58 -8.54 -12.99
C LEU A 34 -39.44 -9.99 -12.49
N GLY A 35 -38.64 -10.15 -11.44
CA GLY A 35 -38.36 -11.44 -10.83
C GLY A 35 -38.00 -11.32 -9.35
N THR A 36 -38.44 -12.26 -8.50
CA THR A 36 -37.99 -12.34 -7.10
C THR A 36 -36.82 -13.33 -7.00
N VAL A 37 -35.66 -12.89 -6.54
CA VAL A 37 -34.49 -13.75 -6.34
C VAL A 37 -34.78 -14.79 -5.26
N ARG A 38 -34.52 -16.07 -5.55
CA ARG A 38 -34.76 -17.21 -4.65
C ARG A 38 -33.47 -17.88 -4.17
N GLU A 39 -32.49 -17.96 -5.04
CA GLU A 39 -31.18 -18.58 -4.79
C GLU A 39 -30.14 -17.80 -5.59
N ILE A 40 -28.94 -17.64 -5.03
CA ILE A 40 -27.81 -16.95 -5.67
C ILE A 40 -26.63 -17.91 -5.63
N LYS A 41 -25.92 -18.01 -6.74
CA LYS A 41 -24.68 -18.75 -6.96
C LYS A 41 -23.67 -17.82 -7.62
N ASP A 42 -22.42 -18.25 -7.70
CA ASP A 42 -21.26 -17.44 -8.11
C ASP A 42 -21.48 -16.63 -9.40
N TYR A 43 -22.14 -17.23 -10.40
CA TYR A 43 -22.41 -16.60 -11.70
C TYR A 43 -23.89 -16.61 -12.13
N THR A 44 -24.78 -17.24 -11.34
CA THR A 44 -26.21 -17.40 -11.69
C THR A 44 -27.13 -17.14 -10.51
N ALA A 45 -28.36 -16.71 -10.78
CA ALA A 45 -29.43 -16.60 -9.79
C ALA A 45 -30.67 -17.37 -10.26
N VAL A 46 -31.34 -18.06 -9.32
CA VAL A 46 -32.67 -18.63 -9.56
C VAL A 46 -33.69 -17.57 -9.18
N VAL A 47 -34.54 -17.20 -10.13
CA VAL A 47 -35.48 -16.09 -10.00
C VAL A 47 -36.90 -16.56 -10.29
N GLN A 48 -37.82 -16.23 -9.39
CA GLN A 48 -39.25 -16.45 -9.58
C GLN A 48 -39.83 -15.36 -10.47
N GLN A 49 -40.23 -15.70 -11.69
CA GLN A 49 -40.67 -14.76 -12.71
C GLN A 49 -42.01 -14.10 -12.36
N TRP A 50 -42.16 -12.83 -12.69
CA TRP A 50 -43.43 -12.10 -12.64
C TRP A 50 -43.96 -11.93 -14.06
N GLY A 51 -45.28 -12.06 -14.20
CA GLY A 51 -46.00 -11.89 -15.46
C GLY A 51 -46.87 -10.64 -15.42
N LEU A 52 -47.12 -10.05 -16.58
CA LEU A 52 -48.07 -8.94 -16.74
C LEU A 52 -49.47 -9.37 -16.29
N HIS A 53 -50.15 -8.51 -15.53
CA HIS A 53 -51.51 -8.78 -15.07
C HIS A 53 -52.51 -8.57 -16.21
N THR A 54 -53.21 -9.63 -16.61
CA THR A 54 -54.28 -9.62 -17.62
C THR A 54 -55.67 -9.90 -17.04
N GLY A 55 -55.82 -9.75 -15.71
CA GLY A 55 -56.98 -10.16 -14.94
C GLY A 55 -58.04 -9.09 -14.70
N ASP A 56 -58.93 -9.39 -13.74
CA ASP A 56 -60.13 -8.64 -13.41
C ASP A 56 -59.88 -7.24 -12.80
N ILE A 57 -60.75 -6.29 -13.14
CA ILE A 57 -60.64 -4.85 -12.84
C ILE A 57 -60.58 -4.60 -11.33
N ASP A 58 -61.41 -5.29 -10.56
CA ASP A 58 -61.46 -5.08 -9.11
C ASP A 58 -60.19 -5.64 -8.43
N THR A 59 -59.56 -6.65 -9.03
CA THR A 59 -58.24 -7.10 -8.58
C THR A 59 -57.16 -6.07 -8.91
N LEU A 60 -57.21 -5.41 -10.08
CA LEU A 60 -56.29 -4.32 -10.44
C LEU A 60 -56.47 -3.11 -9.51
N ARG A 61 -57.70 -2.67 -9.25
CA ARG A 61 -58.01 -1.59 -8.29
C ARG A 61 -57.50 -1.89 -6.87
N SER A 62 -57.66 -3.13 -6.41
CA SER A 62 -57.11 -3.56 -5.11
C SER A 62 -55.58 -3.51 -5.06
N ILE A 63 -54.90 -3.75 -6.18
CA ILE A 63 -53.43 -3.64 -6.27
C ILE A 63 -53.02 -2.17 -6.30
N LEU A 64 -53.67 -1.32 -7.11
CA LEU A 64 -53.40 0.13 -7.16
C LEU A 64 -53.57 0.80 -5.79
N LEU A 65 -54.65 0.49 -5.07
CA LEU A 65 -54.89 1.00 -3.71
C LEU A 65 -53.75 0.63 -2.75
N LYS A 66 -53.30 -0.63 -2.80
CA LYS A 66 -52.16 -1.09 -1.98
C LYS A 66 -50.86 -0.39 -2.33
N GLU A 67 -50.55 -0.18 -3.60
CA GLU A 67 -49.35 0.57 -3.99
C GLU A 67 -49.45 2.04 -3.53
N VAL A 68 -50.63 2.66 -3.57
CA VAL A 68 -50.84 4.02 -3.02
C VAL A 68 -50.58 4.03 -1.50
N ASP A 69 -51.03 3.04 -0.75
CA ASP A 69 -50.75 2.93 0.68
C ASP A 69 -49.25 2.70 0.96
N THR A 70 -48.58 1.84 0.18
CA THR A 70 -47.13 1.61 0.23
C THR A 70 -46.35 2.91 -0.08
N GLU A 71 -46.74 3.66 -1.10
CA GLU A 71 -46.09 4.94 -1.45
C GLU A 71 -46.36 6.03 -0.40
N ASN A 72 -47.53 6.05 0.24
CA ASN A 72 -47.77 6.93 1.39
C ASN A 72 -46.86 6.54 2.57
N GLY A 73 -46.62 5.24 2.79
CA GLY A 73 -45.62 4.73 3.74
C GLY A 73 -44.20 5.19 3.41
N ARG A 74 -43.75 5.00 2.16
CA ARG A 74 -42.46 5.52 1.67
C ARG A 74 -42.33 7.03 1.84
N MET A 75 -43.39 7.79 1.50
CA MET A 75 -43.41 9.24 1.66
C MET A 75 -43.31 9.66 3.13
N LYS A 76 -43.91 8.92 4.07
CA LYS A 76 -43.71 9.14 5.51
C LYS A 76 -42.26 8.86 5.92
N ASN A 77 -41.68 7.74 5.49
CA ASN A 77 -40.27 7.43 5.81
C ASN A 77 -39.31 8.52 5.30
N TYR A 78 -39.54 9.09 4.10
CA TYR A 78 -38.77 10.25 3.62
C TYR A 78 -39.03 11.53 4.42
N HIS A 79 -40.23 11.71 4.98
CA HIS A 79 -40.53 12.84 5.87
C HIS A 79 -39.78 12.71 7.20
N ASP A 80 -39.78 11.51 7.79
CA ASP A 80 -39.09 11.21 9.04
C ASP A 80 -37.56 11.32 8.85
N MET A 81 -37.00 10.80 7.74
CA MET A 81 -35.60 11.01 7.36
C MET A 81 -35.25 12.49 7.19
N LEU A 82 -36.12 13.29 6.55
CA LEU A 82 -35.90 14.73 6.39
C LEU A 82 -35.89 15.46 7.74
N ALA A 83 -36.75 15.08 8.68
CA ALA A 83 -36.78 15.66 10.02
C ALA A 83 -35.46 15.37 10.77
N ILE A 84 -35.03 14.10 10.78
CA ILE A 84 -33.78 13.66 11.43
C ILE A 84 -32.57 14.37 10.82
N ALA A 85 -32.47 14.45 9.48
CA ALA A 85 -31.34 15.10 8.81
C ALA A 85 -31.28 16.62 9.09
N ARG A 86 -32.44 17.28 9.19
CA ARG A 86 -32.53 18.70 9.58
C ARG A 86 -32.12 18.94 11.03
N GLU A 87 -32.55 18.07 11.95
CA GLU A 87 -32.18 18.15 13.37
C GLU A 87 -30.68 17.94 13.56
N LYS A 88 -30.11 16.92 12.90
CA LYS A 88 -28.66 16.67 12.87
C LYS A 88 -27.89 17.87 12.30
N LEU A 89 -28.32 18.41 11.17
CA LEU A 89 -27.71 19.61 10.58
C LEU A 89 -27.77 20.82 11.53
N ALA A 90 -28.89 21.03 12.20
CA ALA A 90 -29.04 22.10 13.19
C ALA A 90 -28.17 21.86 14.45
N SER A 91 -27.98 20.60 14.86
CA SER A 91 -27.07 20.25 15.95
C SER A 91 -25.60 20.47 15.58
N ILE A 92 -25.18 20.06 14.37
CA ILE A 92 -23.81 20.26 13.87
C ILE A 92 -23.52 21.76 13.72
N ARG A 93 -24.45 22.53 13.14
CA ARG A 93 -24.28 23.99 12.99
C ARG A 93 -24.15 24.70 14.34
N ARG A 94 -25.03 24.39 15.31
CA ARG A 94 -24.92 24.93 16.69
C ARG A 94 -23.58 24.56 17.32
N SER A 95 -23.21 23.28 17.33
CA SER A 95 -21.93 22.83 17.90
C SER A 95 -20.71 23.50 17.26
N ASN A 96 -20.70 23.72 15.95
CA ASN A 96 -19.62 24.43 15.28
C ASN A 96 -19.65 25.95 15.55
N GLU A 97 -20.84 26.56 15.60
CA GLU A 97 -21.03 27.98 15.98
C GLU A 97 -20.58 28.23 17.42
N ASP A 98 -20.92 27.36 18.37
CA ASP A 98 -20.49 27.39 19.76
C ASP A 98 -18.96 27.30 19.86
N ARG A 99 -18.34 26.34 19.15
CA ARG A 99 -16.87 26.17 19.11
C ARG A 99 -16.16 27.41 18.56
N VAL A 100 -16.59 27.92 17.40
CA VAL A 100 -15.97 29.09 16.77
C VAL A 100 -16.20 30.35 17.61
N SER A 101 -17.40 30.53 18.18
CA SER A 101 -17.72 31.69 19.03
C SER A 101 -16.95 31.67 20.36
N HIS A 102 -16.75 30.50 20.96
CA HIS A 102 -15.94 30.35 22.17
C HIS A 102 -14.49 30.77 21.93
N VAL A 103 -13.86 30.24 20.88
CA VAL A 103 -12.46 30.56 20.55
C VAL A 103 -12.31 32.02 20.10
N ARG A 104 -13.24 32.52 19.27
CA ARG A 104 -13.30 33.94 18.88
C ARG A 104 -13.39 34.86 20.11
N GLY A 105 -14.23 34.52 21.08
CA GLY A 105 -14.37 35.31 22.32
C GLY A 105 -13.12 35.35 23.19
N HIS A 106 -12.19 34.40 23.04
CA HIS A 106 -10.86 34.48 23.66
C HIS A 106 -9.88 35.30 22.82
N PHE A 107 -9.93 35.15 21.48
CA PHE A 107 -9.12 35.95 20.55
C PHE A 107 -9.44 37.45 20.64
N ASP A 108 -10.72 37.82 20.62
CA ASP A 108 -11.16 39.22 20.71
C ASP A 108 -10.65 39.85 22.04
N LYS A 109 -10.70 39.13 23.17
CA LYS A 109 -10.11 39.56 24.46
C LYS A 109 -8.58 39.65 24.46
N ALA A 110 -7.91 38.76 23.74
CA ALA A 110 -6.45 38.80 23.63
C ALA A 110 -6.00 39.97 22.74
N ARG A 111 -6.77 40.27 21.69
CA ARG A 111 -6.62 41.45 20.84
C ARG A 111 -6.82 42.75 21.62
N GLU A 112 -7.89 42.88 22.40
CA GLU A 112 -8.11 44.04 23.30
C GLU A 112 -6.90 44.27 24.22
N LYS A 113 -6.31 43.20 24.77
CA LYS A 113 -5.09 43.30 25.59
C LYS A 113 -3.84 43.75 24.81
N VAL A 114 -3.75 43.47 23.51
CA VAL A 114 -2.67 43.96 22.63
C VAL A 114 -2.89 45.43 22.26
N GLU A 115 -4.14 45.85 22.01
CA GLU A 115 -4.52 47.25 21.77
C GLU A 115 -4.25 48.16 22.99
N LEU A 116 -4.19 47.58 24.20
CA LEU A 116 -3.85 48.25 25.47
C LEU A 116 -2.34 48.23 25.81
N ILE A 117 -1.46 47.71 24.95
CA ILE A 117 0.00 47.72 25.20
C ILE A 117 0.56 49.12 24.91
N ASP A 118 1.07 49.79 25.95
CA ASP A 118 1.81 51.04 25.78
C ASP A 118 3.10 50.81 24.96
N GLU A 119 3.33 51.68 23.96
CA GLU A 119 4.52 51.60 23.10
C GLU A 119 5.83 51.68 23.93
N VAL A 120 5.79 52.39 25.06
CA VAL A 120 6.92 52.49 26.01
C VAL A 120 7.27 51.13 26.61
N ASP A 121 6.29 50.29 26.93
CA ASP A 121 6.50 48.98 27.52
C ASP A 121 6.94 47.95 26.49
N LEU A 122 6.43 48.01 25.26
CA LEU A 122 7.00 47.24 24.15
C LEU A 122 8.46 47.63 23.90
N ARG A 123 8.80 48.92 23.91
CA ARG A 123 10.18 49.40 23.76
C ARG A 123 11.10 48.95 24.89
N LYS A 124 10.62 48.73 26.12
CA LYS A 124 11.42 48.13 27.22
C LYS A 124 11.83 46.68 26.93
N VAL A 125 11.02 45.93 26.18
CA VAL A 125 11.35 44.57 25.73
C VAL A 125 12.27 44.61 24.51
N THR A 126 11.92 45.40 23.48
CA THR A 126 12.65 45.41 22.20
C THR A 126 13.95 46.20 22.22
N ALA A 127 14.21 47.06 23.22
CA ALA A 127 15.50 47.75 23.37
C ALA A 127 16.59 46.90 24.04
N GLN A 128 16.29 45.68 24.51
CA GLN A 128 17.26 44.82 25.18
C GLN A 128 18.33 44.33 24.20
N ALA A 129 19.60 44.46 24.58
CA ALA A 129 20.74 43.96 23.80
C ALA A 129 20.86 42.43 23.85
N ALA A 130 20.46 41.83 24.98
CA ALA A 130 20.34 40.39 25.18
C ALA A 130 18.92 40.11 25.69
N PRO A 131 17.96 39.81 24.80
CA PRO A 131 16.57 39.54 25.17
C PRO A 131 16.42 38.17 25.82
N SER A 132 15.32 37.97 26.54
CA SER A 132 14.88 36.64 26.97
C SER A 132 14.53 35.74 25.77
N PRO A 133 14.92 34.44 25.78
CA PRO A 133 14.51 33.49 24.74
C PRO A 133 13.00 33.41 24.54
N VAL A 134 12.23 33.58 25.62
CA VAL A 134 10.75 33.58 25.60
C VAL A 134 10.23 34.78 24.83
N ALA A 135 10.76 35.97 25.10
CA ALA A 135 10.39 37.19 24.39
C ALA A 135 10.70 37.09 22.88
N VAL A 136 11.87 36.55 22.52
CA VAL A 136 12.24 36.33 21.10
C VAL A 136 11.27 35.38 20.42
N ALA A 137 11.01 34.21 21.00
CA ALA A 137 10.14 33.20 20.41
C ALA A 137 8.69 33.71 20.23
N VAL A 138 8.15 34.39 21.25
CA VAL A 138 6.80 34.97 21.18
C VAL A 138 6.73 36.09 20.14
N LEU A 139 7.68 37.03 20.11
CA LEU A 139 7.68 38.13 19.14
C LEU A 139 7.84 37.64 17.69
N LYS A 140 8.66 36.59 17.45
CA LYS A 140 8.73 35.89 16.16
C LYS A 140 7.39 35.26 15.78
N ALA A 141 6.78 34.50 16.69
CA ALA A 141 5.51 33.80 16.43
C ALA A 141 4.35 34.77 16.15
N VAL A 142 4.26 35.88 16.90
CA VAL A 142 3.29 36.96 16.63
C VAL A 142 3.47 37.50 15.22
N TRP A 143 4.71 37.79 14.81
CA TRP A 143 4.98 38.37 13.49
C TRP A 143 4.69 37.37 12.36
N ALA A 144 5.11 36.12 12.54
CA ALA A 144 4.85 35.02 11.62
C ALA A 144 3.35 34.82 11.36
N VAL A 145 2.53 34.85 12.41
CA VAL A 145 1.07 34.74 12.30
C VAL A 145 0.44 36.01 11.73
N ALA A 146 0.87 37.20 12.18
CA ALA A 146 0.29 38.48 11.73
C ALA A 146 0.57 38.78 10.24
N LYS A 147 1.72 38.37 9.71
CA LYS A 147 2.08 38.53 8.29
C LYS A 147 1.82 37.29 7.43
N CYS A 148 1.50 36.16 8.06
CA CYS A 148 1.48 34.84 7.42
C CYS A 148 2.83 34.51 6.75
N ASP A 149 3.93 34.74 7.47
CA ASP A 149 5.30 34.48 7.05
C ASP A 149 5.94 33.40 7.95
N PRO A 150 5.97 32.12 7.53
CA PRO A 150 6.58 31.05 8.31
C PRO A 150 8.08 31.23 8.55
N THR A 151 8.77 31.94 7.64
CA THR A 151 10.23 32.11 7.72
C THR A 151 10.64 32.98 8.91
N ALA A 152 9.71 33.78 9.47
CA ALA A 152 9.96 34.61 10.64
C ALA A 152 10.22 33.82 11.94
N VAL A 153 9.76 32.57 12.04
CA VAL A 153 10.07 31.72 13.20
C VAL A 153 11.51 31.21 13.12
N GLU A 154 11.90 30.68 11.96
CA GLU A 154 13.18 30.01 11.76
C GLU A 154 14.34 30.99 11.51
N PHE A 155 14.17 31.96 10.60
CA PHE A 155 15.29 32.71 10.00
C PHE A 155 15.49 34.14 10.50
N TYR A 156 14.50 34.77 11.16
CA TYR A 156 14.69 36.14 11.66
C TYR A 156 15.67 36.14 12.83
N GLU A 157 16.67 37.01 12.80
CA GLU A 157 17.52 37.27 13.95
C GLU A 157 16.88 38.28 14.89
N TRP A 158 17.41 38.44 16.11
CA TRP A 158 16.89 39.44 17.05
C TRP A 158 16.92 40.86 16.46
N ALA A 159 17.90 41.18 15.61
CA ALA A 159 17.97 42.45 14.91
C ALA A 159 16.77 42.70 13.98
N ASP A 160 16.28 41.65 13.31
CA ASP A 160 15.14 41.75 12.38
C ASP A 160 13.82 41.90 13.15
N VAL A 161 13.66 41.13 14.23
CA VAL A 161 12.53 41.29 15.17
C VAL A 161 12.52 42.72 15.74
N GLN A 162 13.67 43.23 16.18
CA GLN A 162 13.77 44.62 16.63
C GLN A 162 13.43 45.64 15.54
N LEU A 163 13.77 45.39 14.27
CA LEU A 163 13.49 46.30 13.16
C LEU A 163 11.98 46.41 12.90
N GLU A 164 11.27 45.28 12.93
CA GLU A 164 9.83 45.22 12.70
C GLU A 164 9.05 45.87 13.86
N TYR A 165 9.34 45.50 15.11
CA TYR A 165 8.63 46.05 16.29
C TYR A 165 9.03 47.49 16.67
N ARG A 166 10.06 48.08 16.04
CA ARG A 166 10.37 49.53 16.17
C ARG A 166 9.50 50.41 15.27
N LYS A 167 8.73 49.84 14.34
CA LYS A 167 7.81 50.61 13.50
C LYS A 167 6.65 51.13 14.38
N PRO A 168 6.29 52.43 14.32
CA PRO A 168 5.28 53.00 15.22
C PRO A 168 3.87 52.43 15.00
N ALA A 169 3.63 51.74 13.87
CA ALA A 169 2.38 51.06 13.57
C ALA A 169 2.39 49.55 13.93
N ALA A 170 3.48 48.98 14.44
CA ALA A 170 3.63 47.53 14.56
C ALA A 170 2.53 46.85 15.40
N LEU A 171 2.21 47.40 16.59
CA LEU A 171 1.12 46.89 17.44
C LEU A 171 -0.26 47.08 16.80
N ASP A 172 -0.47 48.20 16.11
CA ASP A 172 -1.73 48.52 15.44
C ASP A 172 -1.97 47.59 14.23
N GLU A 173 -0.90 47.26 13.48
CA GLU A 173 -0.92 46.26 12.41
C GLU A 173 -1.21 44.86 12.95
N ILE A 174 -0.58 44.44 14.06
CA ILE A 174 -0.83 43.14 14.69
C ILE A 174 -2.29 43.05 15.19
N ALA A 175 -2.74 44.04 15.96
CA ALA A 175 -4.09 44.05 16.52
C ALA A 175 -5.17 44.08 15.43
N LYS A 176 -4.98 44.87 14.36
CA LYS A 176 -5.93 44.98 13.24
C LYS A 176 -5.79 43.90 12.17
N THR A 177 -4.87 42.94 12.33
CA THR A 177 -4.71 41.84 11.36
C THR A 177 -5.99 41.01 11.27
N ASP A 178 -6.48 40.79 10.04
CA ASP A 178 -7.49 39.76 9.77
C ASP A 178 -6.79 38.39 9.69
N VAL A 179 -6.78 37.70 10.83
CA VAL A 179 -6.16 36.39 11.01
C VAL A 179 -6.85 35.30 10.16
N LEU A 180 -8.09 35.52 9.68
CA LEU A 180 -8.78 34.56 8.80
C LEU A 180 -8.55 34.81 7.31
N ALA A 181 -8.06 35.99 6.91
CA ALA A 181 -7.79 36.31 5.50
C ALA A 181 -6.67 35.43 4.90
N LYS A 182 -5.73 34.96 5.73
CA LYS A 182 -4.69 34.00 5.36
C LYS A 182 -4.44 33.05 6.54
N LEU A 183 -4.69 31.76 6.34
CA LEU A 183 -4.41 30.72 7.34
C LEU A 183 -2.90 30.43 7.41
N TYR A 184 -2.34 30.34 8.61
CA TYR A 184 -0.92 30.05 8.79
C TYR A 184 -0.63 28.56 8.51
N PRO A 185 0.32 28.21 7.61
CA PRO A 185 0.47 26.83 7.13
C PRO A 185 0.81 25.77 8.19
N SER A 186 1.57 26.14 9.22
CA SER A 186 2.05 25.25 10.29
C SER A 186 1.45 25.60 11.66
N ALA A 187 0.18 26.01 11.67
CA ALA A 187 -0.52 26.50 12.87
C ALA A 187 -0.45 25.54 14.06
N GLU A 188 -0.68 24.25 13.84
CA GLU A 188 -0.70 23.23 14.90
C GLU A 188 0.69 23.00 15.50
N SER A 189 1.75 22.99 14.68
CA SER A 189 3.13 22.84 15.14
C SER A 189 3.59 24.06 15.95
N LEU A 190 3.28 25.28 15.47
CA LEU A 190 3.61 26.52 16.20
C LEU A 190 2.83 26.63 17.51
N GLN A 191 1.55 26.24 17.52
CA GLN A 191 0.74 26.22 18.74
C GLN A 191 1.26 25.19 19.75
N GLN A 192 1.57 23.96 19.32
CA GLN A 192 2.13 22.92 20.18
C GLN A 192 3.49 23.34 20.77
N SER A 193 4.37 23.94 19.97
CA SER A 193 5.66 24.48 20.44
C SER A 193 5.49 25.50 21.57
N LEU A 194 4.54 26.44 21.42
CA LEU A 194 4.28 27.48 22.41
C LEU A 194 3.51 26.96 23.64
N GLU A 195 2.64 25.97 23.51
CA GLU A 195 1.86 25.44 24.64
C GLU A 195 2.61 24.36 25.45
N GLN A 196 3.34 23.47 24.77
CA GLN A 196 3.94 22.28 25.39
C GLN A 196 5.37 22.51 25.89
N ASP A 197 6.15 23.44 25.32
CA ASP A 197 7.48 23.75 25.87
C ASP A 197 7.33 24.45 27.23
N PRO A 198 7.83 23.86 28.34
CA PRO A 198 7.78 24.49 29.66
C PRO A 198 8.51 25.83 29.74
N LYS A 199 9.39 26.14 28.77
CA LYS A 199 10.13 27.40 28.65
C LYS A 199 9.38 28.48 27.87
N LEU A 200 8.44 28.13 26.99
CA LEU A 200 7.77 29.09 26.09
C LEU A 200 6.32 29.38 26.46
N ASN A 201 5.70 28.53 27.27
CA ASN A 201 4.28 28.65 27.65
C ASN A 201 3.90 29.98 28.33
N TYR A 202 2.59 30.19 28.46
CA TYR A 202 2.02 31.41 29.02
C TYR A 202 2.54 31.77 30.42
N LYS A 203 2.90 30.78 31.27
CA LYS A 203 3.48 31.04 32.60
C LYS A 203 4.92 31.56 32.48
N ALA A 204 5.70 31.08 31.51
CA ALA A 204 7.02 31.63 31.21
C ALA A 204 6.91 33.05 30.64
N ALA A 205 6.01 33.28 29.67
CA ALA A 205 5.73 34.60 29.11
C ALA A 205 5.28 35.62 30.18
N ALA A 206 4.40 35.21 31.11
CA ALA A 206 3.94 36.05 32.23
C ALA A 206 5.01 36.35 33.28
N ARG A 207 6.01 35.47 33.45
CA ARG A 207 7.17 35.73 34.32
C ARG A 207 8.20 36.66 33.66
N ASP A 208 8.20 36.73 32.34
CA ASP A 208 9.12 37.56 31.56
C ASP A 208 8.66 39.03 31.50
N SER A 209 7.44 39.27 30.99
CA SER A 209 6.87 40.61 30.87
C SER A 209 5.36 40.55 30.62
N PRO A 210 4.55 41.48 31.17
CA PRO A 210 3.12 41.57 30.86
C PRO A 210 2.85 41.78 29.35
N VAL A 211 3.77 42.47 28.65
CA VAL A 211 3.71 42.66 27.19
C VAL A 211 3.84 41.32 26.46
N VAL A 212 4.83 40.52 26.85
CA VAL A 212 5.09 39.19 26.25
C VAL A 212 3.95 38.23 26.56
N ALA A 213 3.34 38.32 27.75
CA ALA A 213 2.15 37.54 28.12
C ALA A 213 0.92 37.87 27.25
N SER A 214 0.62 39.16 27.04
CA SER A 214 -0.48 39.58 26.15
C SER A 214 -0.26 39.14 24.71
N LEU A 215 0.97 39.27 24.21
CA LEU A 215 1.35 38.84 22.86
C LEU A 215 1.30 37.31 22.69
N HIS A 216 1.75 36.54 23.68
CA HIS A 216 1.61 35.08 23.69
C HIS A 216 0.14 34.67 23.67
N ALA A 217 -0.71 35.29 24.50
CA ALA A 217 -2.14 35.01 24.52
C ALA A 217 -2.79 35.31 23.16
N TRP A 218 -2.37 36.38 22.48
CA TRP A 218 -2.83 36.72 21.14
C TRP A 218 -2.48 35.64 20.11
N VAL A 219 -1.23 35.16 20.06
CA VAL A 219 -0.82 34.11 19.10
C VAL A 219 -1.59 32.81 19.30
N ILE A 220 -1.66 32.31 20.53
CA ILE A 220 -2.34 31.05 20.81
C ILE A 220 -3.82 31.13 20.43
N THR A 221 -4.51 32.21 20.80
CA THR A 221 -5.93 32.37 20.47
C THR A 221 -6.17 32.66 18.99
N ALA A 222 -5.23 33.32 18.31
CA ALA A 222 -5.24 33.53 16.85
C ALA A 222 -5.11 32.21 16.09
N LEU A 223 -4.14 31.36 16.46
CA LEU A 223 -3.92 30.04 15.86
C LEU A 223 -5.10 29.10 16.12
N ALA A 224 -5.61 29.07 17.36
CA ALA A 224 -6.81 28.30 17.71
C ALA A 224 -8.04 28.77 16.91
N TYR A 225 -8.18 30.08 16.65
CA TYR A 225 -9.29 30.63 15.87
C TYR A 225 -9.17 30.23 14.38
N GLN A 226 -7.96 30.30 13.81
CA GLN A 226 -7.69 29.77 12.46
C GLN A 226 -8.03 28.28 12.36
N GLN A 227 -7.62 27.47 13.34
CA GLN A 227 -7.88 26.02 13.34
C GLN A 227 -9.39 25.72 13.48
N ALA A 228 -10.09 26.39 14.39
CA ALA A 228 -11.54 26.23 14.56
C ALA A 228 -12.31 26.63 13.29
N TYR A 229 -11.90 27.71 12.62
CA TYR A 229 -12.49 28.13 11.35
C TYR A 229 -12.17 27.17 10.20
N ASN A 230 -10.94 26.65 10.12
CA ASN A 230 -10.54 25.67 9.12
C ASN A 230 -11.35 24.36 9.24
N LEU A 231 -11.56 23.89 10.47
CA LEU A 231 -12.40 22.72 10.78
C LEU A 231 -13.88 22.94 10.43
N LEU A 232 -14.40 24.17 10.55
CA LEU A 232 -15.75 24.52 10.09
C LEU A 232 -15.83 24.54 8.55
N ALA A 233 -14.86 25.15 7.88
CA ALA A 233 -14.83 25.29 6.42
C ALA A 233 -14.77 23.94 5.68
N HIS A 234 -14.10 22.94 6.28
CA HIS A 234 -13.94 21.60 5.71
C HIS A 234 -14.83 20.52 6.35
N ASP A 235 -15.88 20.90 7.10
CA ASP A 235 -16.77 19.94 7.77
C ASP A 235 -17.69 19.19 6.79
N LYS A 236 -17.20 18.04 6.29
CA LYS A 236 -17.93 17.14 5.38
C LYS A 236 -19.31 16.73 5.90
N ARG A 237 -19.51 16.68 7.22
CA ARG A 237 -20.79 16.27 7.84
C ARG A 237 -21.92 17.24 7.50
N ILE A 238 -21.61 18.53 7.30
CA ILE A 238 -22.60 19.53 6.86
C ILE A 238 -23.07 19.20 5.44
N GLN A 239 -22.14 18.82 4.55
CA GLN A 239 -22.46 18.44 3.18
C GLN A 239 -23.26 17.15 3.13
N GLU A 240 -22.85 16.11 3.88
CA GLU A 240 -23.57 14.84 4.00
C GLU A 240 -25.03 15.03 4.45
N GLN A 241 -25.30 15.90 5.44
CA GLN A 241 -26.68 16.18 5.85
C GLN A 241 -27.45 17.01 4.81
N ASN A 242 -26.81 17.93 4.08
CA ASN A 242 -27.45 18.65 2.97
C ASN A 242 -27.85 17.67 1.85
N ASP A 243 -26.99 16.72 1.51
CA ASP A 243 -27.24 15.71 0.47
C ASP A 243 -28.34 14.73 0.90
N ALA A 244 -28.36 14.32 2.17
CA ALA A 244 -29.47 13.53 2.74
C ALA A 244 -30.81 14.29 2.69
N ILE A 245 -30.81 15.60 3.00
CA ILE A 245 -31.99 16.47 2.87
C ILE A 245 -32.45 16.55 1.41
N ALA A 246 -31.52 16.73 0.45
CA ALA A 246 -31.82 16.78 -0.97
C ALA A 246 -32.41 15.45 -1.48
N ALA A 247 -31.82 14.33 -1.10
CA ALA A 247 -32.28 12.99 -1.43
C ALA A 247 -33.69 12.70 -0.88
N ALA A 248 -33.96 13.05 0.39
CA ALA A 248 -35.28 12.90 0.99
C ALA A 248 -36.35 13.77 0.30
N ILE A 249 -35.99 15.01 -0.10
CA ILE A 249 -36.89 15.89 -0.87
C ILE A 249 -37.15 15.33 -2.27
N ALA A 250 -36.13 14.77 -2.94
CA ALA A 250 -36.29 14.11 -4.24
C ALA A 250 -37.20 12.87 -4.13
N GLY A 251 -36.97 12.01 -3.14
CA GLY A 251 -37.80 10.84 -2.84
C GLY A 251 -39.26 11.22 -2.58
N MET A 252 -39.52 12.22 -1.74
CA MET A 252 -40.90 12.71 -1.53
C MET A 252 -41.55 13.25 -2.81
N LYS A 253 -40.80 13.93 -3.70
CA LYS A 253 -41.33 14.40 -4.99
C LYS A 253 -41.68 13.22 -5.90
N ALA A 254 -40.83 12.21 -5.98
CA ALA A 254 -41.06 10.99 -6.74
C ALA A 254 -42.30 10.23 -6.24
N CYS A 255 -42.41 9.96 -4.93
CA CYS A 255 -43.60 9.33 -4.34
C CYS A 255 -44.88 10.12 -4.65
N ARG A 256 -44.88 11.47 -4.52
CA ARG A 256 -46.06 12.29 -4.86
C ARG A 256 -46.44 12.18 -6.34
N ALA A 257 -45.48 12.21 -7.25
CA ALA A 257 -45.73 12.07 -8.69
C ALA A 257 -46.30 10.69 -9.04
N LYS A 258 -45.79 9.64 -8.40
CA LYS A 258 -46.31 8.27 -8.56
C LYS A 258 -47.71 8.11 -7.97
N ILE A 259 -47.95 8.60 -6.74
CA ILE A 259 -49.28 8.62 -6.10
C ILE A 259 -50.31 9.37 -6.97
N ALA A 260 -49.92 10.47 -7.63
CA ALA A 260 -50.81 11.19 -8.55
C ALA A 260 -51.23 10.29 -9.72
N LYS A 261 -50.29 9.69 -10.45
CA LYS A 261 -50.59 8.75 -11.56
C LYS A 261 -51.44 7.55 -11.12
N LEU A 262 -51.11 6.96 -9.97
CA LEU A 262 -51.88 5.83 -9.41
C LEU A 262 -53.33 6.23 -9.09
N LYS A 263 -53.56 7.47 -8.59
CA LYS A 263 -54.91 8.00 -8.32
C LYS A 263 -55.65 8.38 -9.60
N ASP A 264 -54.95 8.94 -10.58
CA ASP A 264 -55.53 9.27 -11.89
C ASP A 264 -56.03 8.00 -12.58
N GLU A 265 -55.25 6.91 -12.57
CA GLU A 265 -55.72 5.60 -13.06
C GLU A 265 -56.88 5.02 -12.24
N LEU A 266 -56.81 5.08 -10.91
CA LEU A 266 -57.91 4.61 -10.04
C LEU A 266 -59.22 5.37 -10.30
N SER A 267 -59.14 6.63 -10.77
CA SER A 267 -60.29 7.45 -11.13
C SER A 267 -60.93 7.09 -12.48
N SER A 268 -60.21 6.38 -13.36
CA SER A 268 -60.73 5.93 -14.65
C SER A 268 -61.75 4.79 -14.47
N LYS A 269 -62.85 4.87 -15.23
CA LYS A 269 -64.00 3.96 -15.07
C LYS A 269 -64.06 2.84 -16.11
N ASP A 270 -63.39 2.99 -17.26
CA ASP A 270 -63.49 2.08 -18.40
C ASP A 270 -62.15 1.41 -18.74
N THR A 271 -62.16 0.10 -18.96
CA THR A 271 -60.95 -0.69 -19.34
C THR A 271 -60.38 -0.30 -20.69
N ALA A 272 -61.21 0.12 -21.64
CA ALA A 272 -60.78 0.62 -22.95
C ALA A 272 -60.26 2.08 -22.91
N ALA A 273 -60.43 2.78 -21.79
CA ALA A 273 -59.94 4.14 -21.54
C ALA A 273 -59.08 4.25 -20.27
N LEU A 274 -58.47 3.14 -19.85
CA LEU A 274 -57.32 3.19 -18.94
C LEU A 274 -56.21 3.96 -19.69
N PRO A 275 -55.62 5.01 -19.10
CA PRO A 275 -54.69 5.89 -19.83
C PRO A 275 -53.32 5.24 -20.09
N GLY A 276 -53.13 3.97 -19.71
CA GLY A 276 -51.90 3.21 -19.91
C GLY A 276 -50.71 3.82 -19.20
N GLN A 277 -50.94 4.48 -18.06
CA GLN A 277 -49.93 5.20 -17.30
C GLN A 277 -49.19 4.30 -16.32
N VAL A 278 -49.63 3.04 -16.16
CA VAL A 278 -49.10 2.10 -15.19
C VAL A 278 -49.20 0.66 -15.72
N THR A 279 -48.19 -0.16 -15.41
CA THR A 279 -48.11 -1.59 -15.70
C THR A 279 -48.11 -2.38 -14.40
N SER A 280 -49.01 -3.37 -14.28
CA SER A 280 -49.08 -4.24 -13.10
C SER A 280 -48.51 -5.62 -13.37
N PHE A 281 -47.75 -6.12 -12.40
CA PHE A 281 -47.05 -7.41 -12.45
C PHE A 281 -47.55 -8.31 -11.33
N THR A 282 -47.69 -9.60 -11.62
CA THR A 282 -48.05 -10.64 -10.64
C THR A 282 -47.01 -11.74 -10.59
N ARG A 283 -46.60 -12.15 -9.38
CA ARG A 283 -45.61 -13.21 -9.18
C ARG A 283 -46.18 -14.55 -9.63
N THR A 284 -45.53 -15.20 -10.60
CA THR A 284 -45.97 -16.50 -11.15
C THR A 284 -45.36 -17.66 -10.36
N SER A 285 -45.76 -18.90 -10.68
CA SER A 285 -45.10 -20.11 -10.18
C SER A 285 -43.83 -20.50 -10.97
N VAL A 286 -43.47 -19.76 -12.02
CA VAL A 286 -42.32 -20.08 -12.88
C VAL A 286 -41.02 -19.67 -12.19
N LEU A 287 -40.08 -20.61 -12.10
CA LEU A 287 -38.70 -20.37 -11.70
C LEU A 287 -37.81 -20.40 -12.95
N VAL A 288 -36.92 -19.42 -13.08
CA VAL A 288 -35.98 -19.29 -14.20
C VAL A 288 -34.59 -19.07 -13.63
N THR A 289 -33.62 -19.88 -14.07
CA THR A 289 -32.20 -19.64 -13.79
C THR A 289 -31.67 -18.61 -14.80
N ILE A 290 -31.11 -17.52 -14.31
CA ILE A 290 -30.51 -16.46 -15.13
C ILE A 290 -29.04 -16.25 -14.75
N PRO A 291 -28.16 -15.83 -15.68
CA PRO A 291 -26.84 -15.36 -15.30
C PRO A 291 -26.96 -14.02 -14.55
N LEU A 292 -26.05 -13.74 -13.61
CA LEU A 292 -26.05 -12.47 -12.87
C LEU A 292 -25.93 -11.26 -13.79
N SER A 293 -25.27 -11.40 -14.94
CA SER A 293 -25.15 -10.38 -16.00
C SER A 293 -26.47 -10.05 -16.73
N ALA A 294 -27.50 -10.88 -16.61
CA ALA A 294 -28.83 -10.58 -17.15
C ALA A 294 -29.67 -9.67 -16.23
N VAL A 295 -29.26 -9.50 -14.96
CA VAL A 295 -29.91 -8.57 -14.04
C VAL A 295 -29.64 -7.13 -14.48
N ILE A 296 -30.72 -6.36 -14.67
CA ILE A 296 -30.67 -4.96 -15.09
C ILE A 296 -30.49 -4.07 -13.87
N SER A 297 -31.40 -4.19 -12.90
CA SER A 297 -31.44 -3.37 -11.69
C SER A 297 -32.31 -4.01 -10.62
N PRO A 298 -32.03 -3.75 -9.33
CA PRO A 298 -32.97 -4.03 -8.25
C PRO A 298 -34.16 -3.06 -8.34
N VAL A 299 -35.38 -3.58 -8.17
CA VAL A 299 -36.61 -2.78 -8.14
C VAL A 299 -37.11 -2.69 -6.70
N ASN A 300 -37.43 -1.48 -6.25
CA ASN A 300 -37.74 -1.21 -4.85
C ASN A 300 -39.17 -1.67 -4.49
N VAL A 301 -39.31 -2.96 -4.22
CA VAL A 301 -40.56 -3.67 -3.90
C VAL A 301 -40.31 -4.56 -2.68
N ASP A 302 -41.21 -4.52 -1.70
CA ASP A 302 -41.11 -5.37 -0.51
C ASP A 302 -41.14 -6.86 -0.87
N THR A 303 -40.30 -7.65 -0.21
CA THR A 303 -40.03 -9.07 -0.54
C THR A 303 -41.26 -9.97 -0.46
N ASP A 304 -42.21 -9.62 0.39
CA ASP A 304 -43.42 -10.41 0.66
C ASP A 304 -44.55 -10.17 -0.35
N VAL A 305 -44.41 -9.13 -1.16
CA VAL A 305 -45.41 -8.69 -2.12
C VAL A 305 -45.54 -9.70 -3.27
N LYS A 306 -46.78 -10.06 -3.59
CA LYS A 306 -47.13 -11.00 -4.68
C LYS A 306 -47.56 -10.28 -5.97
N ARG A 307 -47.79 -8.96 -5.92
CA ARG A 307 -48.31 -8.14 -7.02
C ARG A 307 -47.80 -6.70 -6.88
N CYS A 308 -47.20 -6.15 -7.93
CA CYS A 308 -46.48 -4.87 -7.93
C CYS A 308 -46.95 -4.02 -9.12
N VAL A 309 -46.68 -2.72 -9.03
CA VAL A 309 -47.21 -1.70 -9.92
C VAL A 309 -46.09 -0.70 -10.24
N LEU A 310 -45.75 -0.58 -11.52
CA LEU A 310 -44.77 0.38 -12.02
C LEU A 310 -45.47 1.36 -12.95
N THR A 311 -45.26 2.66 -12.75
CA THR A 311 -45.69 3.69 -13.69
C THR A 311 -45.00 3.52 -15.05
N LYS A 312 -45.62 4.04 -16.11
CA LYS A 312 -45.10 3.98 -17.48
C LYS A 312 -43.68 4.56 -17.57
N ASP A 313 -43.41 5.67 -16.90
CA ASP A 313 -42.09 6.27 -16.83
C ASP A 313 -41.07 5.32 -16.16
N GLU A 314 -41.42 4.64 -15.06
CA GLU A 314 -40.54 3.62 -14.44
C GLU A 314 -40.26 2.46 -15.41
N VAL A 315 -41.29 2.00 -16.13
CA VAL A 315 -41.20 0.92 -17.14
C VAL A 315 -40.35 1.32 -18.34
N GLU A 316 -40.44 2.57 -18.81
CA GLU A 316 -39.63 3.10 -19.92
C GLU A 316 -38.20 3.44 -19.48
N GLN A 317 -38.00 3.85 -18.23
CA GLN A 317 -36.69 4.23 -17.69
C GLN A 317 -35.78 3.03 -17.41
N ILE A 318 -36.30 1.91 -16.88
CA ILE A 318 -35.52 0.68 -16.60
C ILE A 318 -34.60 0.26 -17.78
N PRO A 319 -35.09 0.10 -19.02
CA PRO A 319 -34.23 -0.26 -20.16
C PRO A 319 -33.35 0.89 -20.68
N ILE A 320 -33.61 2.15 -20.30
CA ILE A 320 -32.74 3.30 -20.61
C ILE A 320 -31.55 3.29 -19.64
N ASP A 321 -31.81 3.19 -18.33
CA ASP A 321 -30.79 3.10 -17.29
C ASP A 321 -29.91 1.85 -17.47
N ALA A 322 -30.50 0.73 -17.92
CA ALA A 322 -29.77 -0.47 -18.32
C ALA A 322 -28.70 -0.18 -19.39
N LYS A 323 -29.06 0.60 -20.43
CA LYS A 323 -28.14 0.96 -21.52
C LYS A 323 -27.06 1.91 -21.04
N ILE A 324 -27.39 2.89 -20.21
CA ILE A 324 -26.44 3.83 -19.63
C ILE A 324 -25.42 3.09 -18.75
N THR A 325 -25.90 2.20 -17.87
CA THR A 325 -25.04 1.38 -16.99
C THR A 325 -24.15 0.44 -17.80
N ARG A 326 -24.69 -0.26 -18.80
CA ARG A 326 -23.91 -1.13 -19.71
C ARG A 326 -22.86 -0.34 -20.50
N TYR A 327 -23.18 0.87 -20.96
CA TYR A 327 -22.23 1.74 -21.62
C TYR A 327 -21.08 2.17 -20.69
N ALA A 328 -21.41 2.64 -19.47
CA ALA A 328 -20.42 3.03 -18.46
C ALA A 328 -19.53 1.85 -18.03
N GLN A 329 -20.11 0.66 -17.82
CA GLN A 329 -19.36 -0.57 -17.52
C GLN A 329 -18.43 -0.97 -18.68
N LYS A 330 -18.91 -0.92 -19.92
CA LYS A 330 -18.08 -1.17 -21.12
C LYS A 330 -16.92 -0.17 -21.23
N GLN A 331 -17.16 1.10 -20.92
CA GLN A 331 -16.12 2.13 -20.91
C GLN A 331 -15.10 1.90 -19.80
N LYS A 332 -15.52 1.59 -18.56
CA LYS A 332 -14.63 1.18 -17.46
C LYS A 332 -13.78 -0.03 -17.85
N LEU A 333 -14.38 -1.06 -18.45
CA LEU A 333 -13.69 -2.28 -18.87
C LEU A 333 -12.65 -1.98 -19.96
N ALA A 334 -12.95 -1.12 -20.93
CA ALA A 334 -11.99 -0.69 -21.94
C ALA A 334 -10.79 0.08 -21.34
N ILE A 335 -11.04 0.99 -20.39
CA ILE A 335 -9.97 1.73 -19.68
C ILE A 335 -9.11 0.77 -18.85
N THR A 336 -9.73 -0.16 -18.13
CA THR A 336 -9.04 -1.18 -17.33
C THR A 336 -8.20 -2.10 -18.23
N GLY A 337 -8.73 -2.51 -19.38
CA GLY A 337 -8.01 -3.31 -20.38
C GLY A 337 -6.77 -2.58 -20.92
N SER A 338 -6.88 -1.28 -21.22
CA SER A 338 -5.72 -0.46 -21.61
C SER A 338 -4.67 -0.43 -20.49
N HIS A 339 -5.06 -0.12 -19.25
CA HIS A 339 -4.13 -0.03 -18.12
C HIS A 339 -3.42 -1.36 -17.83
N LEU A 340 -4.10 -2.49 -17.99
CA LEU A 340 -3.49 -3.82 -17.85
C LEU A 340 -2.49 -4.11 -18.97
N LEU A 341 -2.78 -3.70 -20.21
CA LEU A 341 -1.83 -3.82 -21.33
C LEU A 341 -0.60 -2.93 -21.10
N ASP A 342 -0.79 -1.71 -20.58
CA ASP A 342 0.31 -0.80 -20.24
C ASP A 342 1.19 -1.37 -19.10
N GLN A 343 0.57 -1.94 -18.06
CA GLN A 343 1.27 -2.63 -16.97
C GLN A 343 2.00 -3.90 -17.44
N TYR A 344 1.39 -4.68 -18.32
CA TYR A 344 2.00 -5.87 -18.90
C TYR A 344 3.22 -5.53 -19.78
N ALA A 345 3.10 -4.48 -20.60
CA ALA A 345 4.22 -3.96 -21.39
C ALA A 345 5.36 -3.46 -20.49
N ALA A 346 5.05 -2.71 -19.42
CA ALA A 346 6.05 -2.26 -18.44
C ALA A 346 6.72 -3.44 -17.71
N ALA A 347 5.96 -4.45 -17.29
CA ALA A 347 6.51 -5.65 -16.66
C ALA A 347 7.49 -6.38 -17.60
N ILE A 348 7.14 -6.55 -18.88
CA ILE A 348 8.05 -7.14 -19.89
C ILE A 348 9.32 -6.31 -20.05
N THR A 349 9.24 -4.98 -20.18
CA THR A 349 10.46 -4.16 -20.35
C THR A 349 11.35 -4.19 -19.12
N THR A 350 10.79 -4.19 -17.91
CA THR A 350 11.57 -4.35 -16.67
C THR A 350 12.21 -5.74 -16.56
N HIS A 351 11.52 -6.80 -16.97
CA HIS A 351 12.08 -8.16 -16.97
C HIS A 351 13.28 -8.27 -17.94
N ILE A 352 13.14 -7.74 -19.17
CA ILE A 352 14.24 -7.69 -20.14
C ILE A 352 15.44 -6.93 -19.57
N TYR A 353 15.21 -5.76 -18.97
CA TYR A 353 16.27 -4.94 -18.37
C TYR A 353 16.97 -5.64 -17.19
N VAL A 354 16.22 -6.37 -16.34
CA VAL A 354 16.80 -7.19 -15.27
C VAL A 354 17.68 -8.29 -15.83
N THR A 355 17.22 -9.04 -16.84
CA THR A 355 18.05 -10.09 -17.47
C THR A 355 19.32 -9.54 -18.11
N GLU A 356 19.28 -8.34 -18.70
CA GLU A 356 20.48 -7.67 -19.23
C GLU A 356 21.46 -7.27 -18.12
N LEU A 357 20.96 -6.79 -16.97
CA LEU A 357 21.79 -6.48 -15.81
C LEU A 357 22.43 -7.74 -15.19
N GLU A 358 21.70 -8.85 -15.14
CA GLU A 358 22.21 -10.14 -14.68
C GLU A 358 23.34 -10.65 -15.59
N ASP A 359 23.15 -10.61 -16.92
CA ASP A 359 24.17 -10.97 -17.92
C ASP A 359 25.43 -10.08 -17.80
N ARG A 360 25.23 -8.76 -17.66
CA ARG A 360 26.34 -7.80 -17.46
C ARG A 360 27.09 -8.09 -16.16
N LEU A 361 26.39 -8.36 -15.06
CA LEU A 361 26.97 -8.65 -13.75
C LEU A 361 27.74 -9.99 -13.78
N PHE A 362 27.19 -11.01 -14.44
CA PHE A 362 27.89 -12.27 -14.68
C PHE A 362 29.19 -12.05 -15.47
N PHE A 363 29.16 -11.25 -16.54
CA PHE A 363 30.34 -10.92 -17.33
C PHE A 363 31.40 -10.17 -16.50
N PHE A 364 31.01 -9.16 -15.73
CA PHE A 364 31.92 -8.42 -14.85
C PHE A 364 32.56 -9.32 -13.77
N GLN A 365 31.77 -10.18 -13.12
CA GLN A 365 32.30 -11.14 -12.14
C GLN A 365 33.29 -12.11 -12.79
N HIS A 366 32.98 -12.65 -13.97
CA HIS A 366 33.86 -13.56 -14.69
C HIS A 366 35.18 -12.89 -15.10
N TYR A 367 35.10 -11.65 -15.60
CA TYR A 367 36.27 -10.85 -15.95
C TYR A 367 37.16 -10.55 -14.74
N MET A 368 36.59 -10.05 -13.63
CA MET A 368 37.36 -9.81 -12.41
C MET A 368 37.98 -11.08 -11.83
N ALA A 369 37.24 -12.19 -11.83
CA ALA A 369 37.76 -13.48 -11.39
C ALA A 369 38.93 -13.97 -12.27
N SER A 370 38.93 -13.66 -13.57
CA SER A 370 40.08 -13.94 -14.44
C SER A 370 41.26 -13.03 -14.15
N ALA A 371 41.04 -11.72 -14.08
CA ALA A 371 42.10 -10.75 -13.78
C ALA A 371 42.77 -11.00 -12.41
N LEU A 372 42.01 -11.45 -11.40
CA LEU A 372 42.55 -11.87 -10.11
C LEU A 372 43.41 -13.13 -10.21
N ARG A 373 43.00 -14.14 -11.01
CA ARG A 373 43.83 -15.33 -11.27
C ARG A 373 45.14 -14.95 -11.97
N ASP A 374 45.07 -14.08 -12.97
CA ASP A 374 46.24 -13.60 -13.73
C ASP A 374 47.19 -12.74 -12.86
N ALA A 375 46.65 -11.93 -11.96
CA ALA A 375 47.45 -11.20 -10.97
C ALA A 375 48.09 -12.15 -9.94
N GLN A 376 47.39 -13.20 -9.52
CA GLN A 376 47.90 -14.18 -8.56
C GLN A 376 49.02 -15.04 -9.16
N THR A 377 48.91 -15.48 -10.42
CA THR A 377 49.99 -16.20 -11.11
C THR A 377 51.22 -15.31 -11.28
N ALA A 378 51.04 -14.04 -11.70
CA ALA A 378 52.13 -13.07 -11.79
C ALA A 378 52.82 -12.80 -10.43
N ALA A 379 52.06 -12.77 -9.34
CA ALA A 379 52.61 -12.63 -7.98
C ALA A 379 53.41 -13.86 -7.52
N VAL A 380 52.95 -15.07 -7.84
CA VAL A 380 53.69 -16.31 -7.57
C VAL A 380 55.02 -16.33 -8.33
N ASP A 381 55.01 -15.99 -9.62
CA ASP A 381 56.22 -15.88 -10.44
C ASP A 381 57.22 -14.85 -9.89
N ALA A 382 56.72 -13.69 -9.44
CA ALA A 382 57.56 -12.66 -8.81
C ALA A 382 58.16 -13.15 -7.49
N HIS A 383 57.40 -13.88 -6.67
CA HIS A 383 57.87 -14.44 -5.41
C HIS A 383 58.93 -15.53 -5.63
N GLN A 384 58.77 -16.40 -6.63
CA GLN A 384 59.78 -17.39 -7.02
C GLN A 384 61.09 -16.73 -7.45
N ARG A 385 61.04 -15.66 -8.27
CA ARG A 385 62.23 -14.88 -8.66
C ARG A 385 62.94 -14.25 -7.46
N LEU A 386 62.17 -13.70 -6.50
CA LEU A 386 62.73 -13.17 -5.25
C LEU A 386 63.39 -14.27 -4.41
N ALA A 387 62.76 -15.43 -4.27
CA ALA A 387 63.33 -16.57 -3.54
C ALA A 387 64.68 -17.03 -4.13
N VAL A 388 64.79 -17.11 -5.46
CA VAL A 388 66.06 -17.38 -6.15
C VAL A 388 67.11 -16.31 -5.82
N SER A 389 66.77 -15.02 -5.93
CA SER A 389 67.72 -13.93 -5.61
C SER A 389 68.16 -13.90 -4.14
N LEU A 390 67.28 -14.30 -3.20
CA LEU A 390 67.62 -14.41 -1.79
C LEU A 390 68.57 -15.57 -1.55
N HIS A 391 68.36 -16.71 -2.20
CA HIS A 391 69.26 -17.86 -2.11
C HIS A 391 70.66 -17.54 -2.69
N GLU A 392 70.73 -16.80 -3.80
CA GLU A 392 71.99 -16.27 -4.34
C GLU A 392 72.69 -15.32 -3.37
N LEU A 393 71.94 -14.43 -2.69
CA LEU A 393 72.47 -13.49 -1.70
C LEU A 393 72.98 -14.22 -0.44
N GLU A 394 72.29 -15.27 0.01
CA GLU A 394 72.71 -16.14 1.10
C GLU A 394 73.97 -16.91 0.76
N ALA A 395 74.05 -17.51 -0.44
CA ALA A 395 75.27 -18.14 -0.94
C ALA A 395 76.44 -17.14 -1.01
N PHE A 396 76.19 -15.88 -1.36
CA PHE A 396 77.21 -14.82 -1.34
C PHE A 396 77.64 -14.41 0.08
N ARG A 397 76.71 -14.37 1.04
CA ARG A 397 77.00 -14.14 2.46
C ARG A 397 77.82 -15.29 3.05
N GLN A 398 77.46 -16.54 2.74
CA GLN A 398 78.19 -17.72 3.18
C GLN A 398 79.62 -17.73 2.63
N LYS A 399 79.82 -17.46 1.33
CA LYS A 399 81.16 -17.29 0.73
C LYS A 399 82.01 -16.22 1.45
N ARG A 400 81.42 -15.10 1.87
CA ARG A 400 82.14 -14.07 2.68
C ARG A 400 82.47 -14.57 4.09
N HIS A 401 81.56 -15.30 4.73
CA HIS A 401 81.79 -15.87 6.05
C HIS A 401 82.91 -16.91 6.01
N ASP A 402 82.89 -17.80 5.02
CA ASP A 402 83.92 -18.82 4.83
C ASP A 402 85.28 -18.20 4.48
N ALA A 403 85.30 -17.12 3.68
CA ALA A 403 86.53 -16.34 3.45
C ALA A 403 87.05 -15.66 4.73
N LYS A 404 86.16 -15.16 5.62
CA LYS A 404 86.56 -14.60 6.92
C LYS A 404 87.10 -15.70 7.85
N LYS A 405 86.49 -16.89 7.84
CA LYS A 405 86.92 -18.05 8.62
C LYS A 405 88.25 -18.64 8.11
N ALA A 406 88.48 -18.62 6.79
CA ALA A 406 89.76 -19.01 6.19
C ALA A 406 90.88 -18.05 6.61
N ARG A 407 90.65 -16.73 6.59
CA ARG A 407 91.61 -15.74 7.13
C ARG A 407 91.91 -15.94 8.62
N ALA A 408 90.92 -16.35 9.41
CA ALA A 408 91.11 -16.69 10.83
C ALA A 408 91.85 -18.03 11.07
N ALA A 409 92.14 -18.79 10.01
CA ALA A 409 92.88 -20.06 10.06
C ALA A 409 94.34 -19.93 9.57
N GLU A 410 94.77 -18.75 9.11
CA GLU A 410 96.18 -18.45 8.78
C GLU A 410 96.85 -17.71 9.96
N PRO A 411 97.82 -18.32 10.67
CA PRO A 411 98.30 -17.83 11.97
C PRO A 411 99.34 -16.69 11.90
N GLU A 412 99.50 -16.00 10.77
CA GLU A 412 100.45 -14.86 10.62
C GLU A 412 99.77 -13.50 10.38
N LEU A 413 98.44 -13.39 10.49
CA LEU A 413 97.71 -12.11 10.43
C LEU A 413 96.69 -11.93 11.57
N ALA A 414 96.88 -12.62 12.69
CA ALA A 414 96.00 -12.53 13.87
C ALA A 414 96.26 -11.31 14.77
N ASP A 415 97.40 -10.62 14.63
CA ASP A 415 97.82 -9.50 15.50
C ASP A 415 97.32 -8.11 15.04
N ALA A 416 96.22 -8.06 14.27
CA ALA A 416 95.65 -6.80 13.76
C ALA A 416 94.27 -6.41 14.34
N ASP A 417 93.56 -7.33 15.01
CA ASP A 417 92.25 -7.08 15.64
C ASP A 417 92.31 -7.46 17.13
N GLY A 418 92.74 -6.51 17.97
CA GLY A 418 92.93 -6.72 19.41
C GLY A 418 91.62 -6.99 20.16
N VAL A 419 91.55 -8.13 20.85
CA VAL A 419 90.43 -8.52 21.72
C VAL A 419 90.89 -8.57 23.17
N GLU A 420 90.50 -7.57 23.98
CA GLU A 420 90.56 -7.66 25.44
C GLU A 420 89.19 -8.06 26.04
N PRO A 421 89.17 -8.93 27.07
CA PRO A 421 87.98 -9.19 27.87
C PRO A 421 87.93 -8.25 29.10
N SER A 422 86.78 -7.65 29.39
CA SER A 422 86.60 -6.89 30.64
C SER A 422 85.20 -7.02 31.23
N SER A 423 85.15 -7.55 32.46
CA SER A 423 84.01 -7.51 33.36
C SER A 423 83.77 -6.09 33.89
N GLY A 424 82.54 -5.58 33.78
CA GLY A 424 82.21 -4.22 34.25
C GLY A 424 82.14 -4.08 35.78
N PRO A 425 82.15 -2.82 36.28
CA PRO A 425 81.60 -2.54 37.60
C PRO A 425 80.71 -1.28 37.71
N THR A 426 79.71 -1.38 38.60
CA THR A 426 79.24 -0.36 39.58
C THR A 426 78.66 1.01 39.15
N SER A 427 77.37 1.18 39.52
CA SER A 427 76.86 2.16 40.52
C SER A 427 76.42 3.60 40.14
N SER A 428 75.18 3.88 40.54
CA SER A 428 74.64 5.11 41.16
C SER A 428 74.71 6.48 40.44
N ARG A 429 73.52 7.01 40.08
CA ARG A 429 72.82 8.04 40.91
C ARG A 429 71.41 8.38 40.38
N SER A 430 70.45 8.52 41.30
CA SER A 430 69.14 9.16 41.14
C SER A 430 69.31 10.70 40.95
N PRO A 431 68.27 11.53 40.63
CA PRO A 431 66.85 11.36 41.00
C PRO A 431 65.74 11.89 40.06
N THR A 432 64.48 11.61 40.47
CA THR A 432 63.23 12.39 40.26
C THR A 432 62.67 12.65 38.84
N GLY A 433 61.33 12.53 38.71
CA GLY A 433 60.57 13.50 37.89
C GLY A 433 59.43 13.01 36.99
N ARG A 434 58.32 12.56 37.60
CA ARG A 434 56.90 12.72 37.18
C ARG A 434 56.59 12.97 35.68
N ALA A 435 55.80 12.06 35.09
CA ALA A 435 55.32 12.14 33.71
C ALA A 435 54.19 13.17 33.47
N ALA A 436 54.21 13.81 32.29
CA ALA A 436 53.06 14.23 31.48
C ALA A 436 53.55 14.55 30.04
N PRO A 437 52.83 14.15 28.96
CA PRO A 437 53.31 14.34 27.59
C PRO A 437 52.80 15.63 26.94
N ARG A 438 53.61 16.21 26.05
CA ARG A 438 53.18 17.21 25.04
C ARG A 438 54.04 17.05 23.79
N GLY A 439 53.42 17.02 22.61
CA GLY A 439 54.11 16.73 21.35
C GLY A 439 54.70 17.95 20.64
N GLN A 440 55.06 17.72 19.36
CA GLN A 440 55.30 18.64 18.23
C GLN A 440 56.65 18.43 17.50
N SER A 441 56.52 17.95 16.26
CA SER A 441 57.10 18.53 15.03
C SER A 441 58.62 18.66 14.84
N ALA A 442 59.16 17.96 13.82
CA ALA A 442 60.06 18.54 12.81
C ALA A 442 60.19 17.63 11.56
N ALA A 443 60.33 18.23 10.38
CA ALA A 443 60.57 17.56 9.09
C ALA A 443 62.06 17.52 8.72
N PRO A 444 62.43 16.87 7.60
CA PRO A 444 63.17 17.61 6.56
C PRO A 444 62.67 17.39 5.11
N ARG A 445 63.16 18.21 4.17
CA ARG A 445 62.68 18.38 2.77
C ARG A 445 63.63 17.84 1.69
N GLY A 446 63.05 17.44 0.55
CA GLY A 446 63.62 17.47 -0.82
C GLY A 446 64.59 16.35 -1.20
N THR A 447 64.81 15.95 -2.46
CA THR A 447 64.28 16.31 -3.81
C THR A 447 64.89 15.32 -4.83
N ALA A 448 64.40 15.01 -6.05
CA ALA A 448 63.24 15.36 -6.89
C ALA A 448 63.12 14.34 -8.07
N SER A 449 62.13 14.48 -8.97
CA SER A 449 62.08 13.98 -10.38
C SER A 449 62.30 12.48 -10.68
N GLN A 450 61.38 11.71 -11.28
CA GLN A 450 60.71 11.96 -12.57
C GLN A 450 59.56 10.94 -12.85
N GLN A 451 58.56 11.38 -13.63
CA GLN A 451 57.70 10.58 -14.55
C GLN A 451 57.08 9.25 -14.08
N HIS A 452 55.77 9.26 -13.78
CA HIS A 452 54.73 8.86 -14.76
C HIS A 452 53.32 9.24 -14.26
N LYS A 453 52.51 9.88 -15.11
CA LYS A 453 51.08 10.08 -14.86
C LYS A 453 50.36 8.76 -15.17
N LEU A 454 49.52 8.28 -14.25
CA LEU A 454 48.42 7.38 -14.56
C LEU A 454 47.13 7.95 -13.97
N LEU A 455 46.18 8.23 -14.86
CA LEU A 455 44.81 8.64 -14.55
C LEU A 455 44.00 7.38 -14.23
N GLY A 456 43.03 7.49 -13.31
CA GLY A 456 42.09 6.41 -13.01
C GLY A 456 41.17 6.07 -14.19
N PRO A 457 40.61 4.85 -14.26
CA PRO A 457 39.92 4.35 -15.43
C PRO A 457 38.45 4.81 -15.49
N ALA A 458 38.18 5.84 -16.29
CA ALA A 458 36.83 6.24 -16.68
C ALA A 458 36.77 6.57 -18.19
N TYR A 459 37.13 5.58 -19.03
CA TYR A 459 36.92 5.61 -20.47
C TYR A 459 36.62 4.20 -20.98
N GLN A 460 35.34 3.85 -21.00
CA GLN A 460 34.82 2.88 -21.97
C GLN A 460 34.17 3.69 -23.10
N SER A 461 34.54 3.39 -24.35
CA SER A 461 33.96 4.02 -25.53
C SER A 461 32.52 3.54 -25.70
N ILE A 462 31.56 4.44 -25.52
CA ILE A 462 30.15 4.20 -25.80
C ILE A 462 29.99 4.00 -27.32
N ASP A 463 29.28 2.96 -27.73
CA ASP A 463 29.00 2.67 -29.14
C ASP A 463 28.12 3.78 -29.75
N PRO A 464 28.51 4.43 -30.86
CA PRO A 464 27.74 5.50 -31.49
C PRO A 464 26.28 5.14 -31.83
N ALA A 465 25.97 3.85 -32.00
CA ALA A 465 24.59 3.40 -32.23
C ALA A 465 23.66 3.62 -31.02
N THR A 466 24.18 3.61 -29.79
CA THR A 466 23.40 3.77 -28.56
C THR A 466 22.87 5.20 -28.40
N ILE A 467 23.67 6.20 -28.81
CA ILE A 467 23.35 7.63 -28.68
C ILE A 467 22.21 8.05 -29.63
N ALA A 468 21.95 7.30 -30.71
CA ALA A 468 20.93 7.63 -31.70
C ALA A 468 19.48 7.34 -31.23
N ASN A 469 19.30 6.54 -30.18
CA ASN A 469 17.99 6.05 -29.74
C ASN A 469 17.48 6.70 -28.44
N GLU A 470 18.29 7.50 -27.75
CA GLU A 470 17.87 8.25 -26.56
C GLU A 470 17.49 9.70 -26.90
N PRO A 471 16.36 10.23 -26.38
CA PRO A 471 16.03 11.64 -26.51
C PRO A 471 16.95 12.49 -25.63
N LEU A 472 17.93 13.15 -26.25
CA LEU A 472 18.89 14.06 -25.61
C LEU A 472 18.20 15.20 -24.84
N TYR A 473 18.05 15.04 -23.52
CA TYR A 473 17.86 16.17 -22.61
C TYR A 473 19.20 16.89 -22.44
N ALA A 474 19.29 18.12 -22.97
CA ALA A 474 20.48 18.95 -22.87
C ALA A 474 20.63 19.53 -21.46
N VAL A 475 21.12 18.72 -20.52
CA VAL A 475 21.60 19.19 -19.21
C VAL A 475 22.95 19.87 -19.43
N THR A 476 23.10 21.10 -18.95
CA THR A 476 24.35 21.85 -19.08
C THR A 476 25.45 21.24 -18.21
N ILE A 477 26.71 21.41 -18.62
CA ILE A 477 27.88 20.95 -17.83
C ILE A 477 27.91 21.63 -16.44
N GLU A 478 27.32 22.81 -16.32
CA GLU A 478 27.16 23.52 -15.04
C GLU A 478 26.10 22.86 -14.15
N GLU A 479 24.95 22.43 -14.68
CA GLU A 479 23.93 21.69 -13.92
C GLU A 479 24.42 20.32 -13.44
N TYR A 480 25.21 19.60 -14.24
CA TYR A 480 25.82 18.35 -13.77
C TYR A 480 26.78 18.61 -12.61
N LYS A 481 27.70 19.57 -12.76
CA LYS A 481 28.65 19.95 -11.69
C LYS A 481 27.96 20.51 -10.45
N ALA A 482 26.83 21.21 -10.61
CA ALA A 482 26.02 21.68 -9.49
C ALA A 482 25.36 20.53 -8.73
N LYS A 483 24.92 19.47 -9.42
CA LYS A 483 24.40 18.24 -8.79
C LYS A 483 25.50 17.42 -8.12
N ASP A 484 26.67 17.28 -8.73
CA ASP A 484 27.84 16.61 -8.15
C ASP A 484 28.26 17.30 -6.84
N ALA A 485 28.43 18.64 -6.88
CA ALA A 485 28.77 19.44 -5.72
C ALA A 485 27.65 19.53 -4.66
N ALA A 486 26.39 19.25 -5.03
CA ALA A 486 25.29 19.08 -4.07
C ALA A 486 25.32 17.68 -3.42
N GLY A 487 25.72 16.65 -4.17
CA GLY A 487 25.95 15.29 -3.66
C GLY A 487 27.08 15.24 -2.63
N GLU A 488 28.23 15.85 -2.93
CA GLU A 488 29.36 15.95 -1.98
C GLU A 488 28.94 16.64 -0.67
N ARG A 489 28.23 17.78 -0.75
CA ARG A 489 27.73 18.49 0.45
C ARG A 489 26.75 17.66 1.27
N ALA A 490 25.86 16.91 0.61
CA ALA A 490 24.92 16.02 1.29
C ALA A 490 25.63 14.86 2.02
N MET A 491 26.77 14.39 1.50
CA MET A 491 27.61 13.41 2.21
C MET A 491 28.33 14.05 3.40
N ASP A 492 28.96 15.22 3.24
CA ASP A 492 29.62 15.97 4.32
C ASP A 492 28.64 16.33 5.48
N GLU A 493 27.39 16.63 5.16
CA GLU A 493 26.32 16.90 6.14
C GLU A 493 25.85 15.62 6.83
N ALA A 494 25.74 14.50 6.11
CA ALA A 494 25.41 13.21 6.69
C ALA A 494 26.50 12.68 7.65
N GLU A 495 27.79 12.87 7.31
CA GLU A 495 28.92 12.50 8.18
C GLU A 495 28.91 13.35 9.47
N ARG A 496 28.69 14.68 9.37
CA ARG A 496 28.51 15.52 10.55
C ARG A 496 27.35 15.12 11.44
N MET A 497 26.22 14.73 10.86
CA MET A 497 25.06 14.27 11.64
C MET A 497 25.34 12.94 12.35
N ALA A 498 26.12 12.04 11.74
CA ALA A 498 26.55 10.80 12.39
C ALA A 498 27.47 11.06 13.59
N ASP A 499 28.47 11.93 13.44
CA ASP A 499 29.38 12.34 14.53
C ASP A 499 28.61 12.98 15.71
N GLU A 500 27.65 13.85 15.41
CA GLU A 500 26.84 14.54 16.44
C GLU A 500 25.89 13.57 17.17
N VAL A 501 25.26 12.63 16.45
CA VAL A 501 24.46 11.57 17.07
C VAL A 501 25.33 10.70 17.98
N GLN A 502 26.56 10.40 17.58
CA GLN A 502 27.47 9.61 18.40
C GLN A 502 28.00 10.39 19.62
N ARG A 503 28.18 11.72 19.51
CA ARG A 503 28.47 12.60 20.66
C ARG A 503 27.31 12.63 21.66
N LEU A 504 26.08 12.83 21.18
CA LEU A 504 24.88 12.86 22.04
C LEU A 504 24.62 11.51 22.72
N ALA A 505 24.94 10.39 22.08
CA ALA A 505 24.83 9.07 22.69
C ALA A 505 25.75 8.92 23.93
N VAL A 506 26.99 9.41 23.85
CA VAL A 506 27.95 9.40 24.98
C VAL A 506 27.47 10.33 26.11
N GLU A 507 27.03 11.55 25.77
CA GLU A 507 26.50 12.50 26.78
C GLU A 507 25.26 11.95 27.52
N LEU A 508 24.44 11.14 26.85
CA LEU A 508 23.27 10.48 27.43
C LEU A 508 23.67 9.30 28.34
N GLU A 509 24.73 8.57 28.01
CA GLU A 509 25.30 7.51 28.86
C GLU A 509 25.95 8.09 30.13
N ASP A 510 26.73 9.16 30.01
CA ASP A 510 27.30 9.90 31.16
C ASP A 510 26.19 10.48 32.06
N ALA A 511 25.12 11.03 31.47
CA ALA A 511 23.98 11.56 32.23
C ALA A 511 23.21 10.46 33.00
N LYS A 512 23.08 9.25 32.41
CA LYS A 512 22.51 8.08 33.11
C LYS A 512 23.38 7.65 34.29
N ALA A 513 24.68 7.49 34.09
CA ALA A 513 25.61 7.13 35.15
C ALA A 513 25.62 8.15 36.31
N ALA A 514 25.44 9.44 36.01
CA ALA A 514 25.27 10.48 37.03
C ALA A 514 23.93 10.37 37.79
N ALA A 515 22.84 10.03 37.09
CA ALA A 515 21.52 9.83 37.70
C ALA A 515 21.48 8.59 38.62
N ASP A 516 22.06 7.46 38.18
CA ASP A 516 22.15 6.23 38.97
C ASP A 516 22.93 6.46 40.27
N LYS A 517 24.05 7.19 40.19
CA LYS A 517 24.83 7.57 41.37
C LYS A 517 24.05 8.46 42.35
N LEU A 518 23.27 9.41 41.86
CA LEU A 518 22.39 10.24 42.71
C LEU A 518 21.27 9.41 43.35
N ALA A 519 20.77 8.36 42.68
CA ALA A 519 19.82 7.43 43.25
C ALA A 519 20.43 6.60 44.39
N GLU A 520 21.68 6.12 44.24
CA GLU A 520 22.43 5.46 45.33
C GLU A 520 22.66 6.39 46.53
N GLU A 521 23.06 7.65 46.28
CA GLU A 521 23.27 8.64 47.34
C GLU A 521 21.96 8.98 48.09
N LEU A 522 20.81 9.03 47.39
CA LEU A 522 19.48 9.19 48.01
C LEU A 522 19.08 7.97 48.85
N ALA A 523 19.26 6.75 48.33
CA ALA A 523 18.95 5.52 49.06
C ALA A 523 19.75 5.42 50.38
N ALA A 524 21.05 5.73 50.33
CA ALA A 524 21.88 5.78 51.53
C ALA A 524 21.43 6.85 52.55
N LYS A 525 20.91 7.99 52.07
CA LYS A 525 20.34 9.04 52.94
C LYS A 525 19.01 8.64 53.56
N ASP A 526 18.17 7.90 52.85
CA ASP A 526 16.93 7.37 53.40
C ASP A 526 17.17 6.27 54.45
N GLU A 527 18.18 5.42 54.28
CA GLU A 527 18.63 4.50 55.33
C GLU A 527 19.15 5.23 56.58
N GLU A 528 19.95 6.30 56.41
CA GLU A 528 20.42 7.13 57.52
C GLU A 528 19.26 7.82 58.26
N LEU A 529 18.27 8.34 57.52
CA LEU A 529 17.06 8.92 58.07
C LEU A 529 16.16 7.87 58.75
N ALA A 530 16.06 6.65 58.22
CA ALA A 530 15.36 5.54 58.85
C ALA A 530 16.02 5.15 60.19
N ALA A 531 17.36 5.02 60.21
CA ALA A 531 18.12 4.76 61.43
C ALA A 531 17.97 5.89 62.47
N HIS A 532 17.90 7.16 62.03
CA HIS A 532 17.66 8.29 62.92
C HIS A 532 16.21 8.37 63.43
N ARG A 533 15.22 8.00 62.59
CA ARG A 533 13.81 7.83 63.01
C ARG A 533 13.69 6.70 64.04
N GLN A 534 14.34 5.56 63.82
CA GLN A 534 14.35 4.43 64.76
C GLN A 534 15.02 4.81 66.09
N LYS A 535 16.21 5.42 66.07
CA LYS A 535 16.88 5.90 67.31
C LYS A 535 16.01 6.87 68.13
N ARG A 536 15.24 7.74 67.46
CA ARG A 536 14.28 8.63 68.16
C ARG A 536 13.10 7.85 68.74
N HIS A 537 12.56 6.88 68.00
CA HIS A 537 11.49 6.01 68.49
C HIS A 537 11.95 5.19 69.71
N ASP A 538 13.13 4.57 69.64
CA ASP A 538 13.72 3.78 70.73
C ASP A 538 14.00 4.65 71.96
N ALA A 539 14.53 5.87 71.78
CA ALA A 539 14.75 6.82 72.87
C ALA A 539 13.43 7.30 73.50
N GLN A 540 12.39 7.51 72.70
CA GLN A 540 11.05 7.88 73.17
C GLN A 540 10.38 6.72 73.92
N GLN A 541 10.57 5.48 73.46
CA GLN A 541 10.12 4.26 74.13
C GLN A 541 10.87 4.04 75.45
N ALA A 542 12.18 4.28 75.49
CA ALA A 542 12.99 4.20 76.70
C ALA A 542 12.56 5.23 77.76
N ARG A 543 12.30 6.49 77.35
CA ARG A 543 11.76 7.53 78.25
C ARG A 543 10.35 7.20 78.75
N ALA A 544 9.50 6.61 77.91
CA ALA A 544 8.17 6.16 78.32
C ALA A 544 8.21 4.98 79.32
N SER A 545 9.30 4.21 79.37
CA SER A 545 9.52 3.14 80.36
C SER A 545 10.19 3.59 81.67
N ASP A 546 10.68 4.83 81.76
CA ASP A 546 11.21 5.41 83.01
C ASP A 546 10.12 6.23 83.74
N PRO A 547 9.68 5.82 84.95
CA PRO A 547 8.61 6.50 85.69
C PRO A 547 8.89 7.97 86.05
N ALA A 548 10.15 8.37 86.17
CA ALA A 548 10.53 9.74 86.53
C ALA A 548 10.55 10.66 85.30
N LEU A 549 10.91 10.14 84.13
CA LEU A 549 10.99 10.91 82.88
C LEU A 549 9.65 11.00 82.15
N ALA A 550 8.83 9.94 82.18
CA ALA A 550 7.48 9.95 81.58
C ALA A 550 6.57 11.05 82.18
N ALA A 551 6.77 11.39 83.45
CA ALA A 551 6.05 12.47 84.14
C ALA A 551 6.46 13.89 83.68
N ALA A 552 7.66 14.06 83.12
CA ALA A 552 8.15 15.34 82.60
C ALA A 552 7.68 15.62 81.17
N ASP A 553 7.58 14.57 80.32
CA ASP A 553 7.17 14.67 78.91
C ASP A 553 5.62 14.68 78.73
N ALA A 554 4.84 14.65 79.81
CA ALA A 554 3.35 14.70 79.81
C ALA A 554 2.64 13.63 78.96
N VAL A 555 3.31 12.51 78.65
CA VAL A 555 2.74 11.39 77.89
C VAL A 555 1.86 10.54 78.82
N ALA A 556 0.56 10.48 78.54
CA ALA A 556 -0.39 9.70 79.32
C ALA A 556 -0.02 8.19 79.32
N PRO A 557 -0.10 7.50 80.47
CA PRO A 557 0.18 6.07 80.53
C PRO A 557 -0.88 5.29 79.75
N ARG A 558 -0.44 4.37 78.89
CA ARG A 558 -1.34 3.45 78.16
C ARG A 558 -1.97 2.42 79.10
N SER A 559 -3.03 2.83 79.79
CA SER A 559 -3.96 1.91 80.44
C SER A 559 -4.96 1.35 79.42
N GLY A 560 -5.42 0.12 79.65
CA GLY A 560 -6.28 -0.62 78.73
C GLY A 560 -7.74 -0.18 78.71
N LYS A 561 -8.50 -0.83 77.83
CA LYS A 561 -9.97 -0.76 77.69
C LYS A 561 -10.69 -0.69 79.04
N GLY A 562 -11.60 0.28 79.22
CA GLY A 562 -12.72 0.12 80.17
C GLY A 562 -13.33 1.41 80.74
N ALA A 563 -14.56 1.69 80.32
CA ALA A 563 -15.59 2.47 81.04
C ALA A 563 -15.41 3.99 81.28
N ALA A 564 -16.27 4.75 80.57
CA ALA A 564 -17.13 5.86 81.01
C ALA A 564 -16.68 6.89 82.09
N SER A 565 -16.92 8.17 81.76
CA SER A 565 -16.74 9.36 82.60
C SER A 565 -17.50 9.35 83.93
N PRO A 566 -17.10 10.21 84.87
CA PRO A 566 -17.98 11.36 85.13
C PRO A 566 -17.26 12.73 85.15
N HIS A 567 -18.07 13.75 85.41
CA HIS A 567 -17.85 15.19 85.23
C HIS A 567 -17.29 15.90 86.49
N VAL A 568 -16.95 17.20 86.34
CA VAL A 568 -16.61 18.21 87.38
C VAL A 568 -15.18 18.18 87.95
N GLY A 569 -14.52 19.35 87.94
CA GLY A 569 -13.31 19.60 88.75
C GLY A 569 -12.37 20.67 88.21
N ALA A 570 -12.81 21.92 88.05
CA ALA A 570 -11.89 23.01 87.74
C ALA A 570 -10.96 23.28 88.94
N VAL A 571 -9.64 23.11 88.76
CA VAL A 571 -8.62 23.52 89.72
C VAL A 571 -7.70 24.54 89.04
N GLN A 572 -7.81 25.79 89.48
CA GLN A 572 -6.93 26.88 89.08
C GLN A 572 -5.48 26.53 89.45
N ARG A 573 -4.52 26.73 88.54
CA ARG A 573 -3.11 26.87 88.90
C ARG A 573 -2.75 28.34 88.91
N GLN A 574 -2.52 28.85 90.12
CA GLN A 574 -1.95 30.18 90.35
C GLN A 574 -0.62 30.30 89.61
N ALA A 575 -0.43 31.41 88.89
CA ALA A 575 0.89 31.90 88.58
C ALA A 575 1.55 32.34 89.89
N VAL A 576 2.80 31.93 90.12
CA VAL A 576 3.57 32.33 91.31
C VAL A 576 4.32 33.61 90.98
N ASP A 577 3.96 34.67 91.70
CA ASP A 577 4.57 36.00 91.65
C ASP A 577 5.96 35.98 92.33
N PRO A 578 7.06 36.40 91.67
CA PRO A 578 8.42 36.34 92.22
C PRO A 578 8.74 37.47 93.22
N ALA A 579 7.76 37.93 93.99
CA ALA A 579 7.85 39.11 94.87
C ALA A 579 8.02 38.80 96.38
N THR A 580 8.09 37.53 96.79
CA THR A 580 8.23 37.16 98.22
C THR A 580 9.33 36.12 98.50
N VAL A 581 10.56 36.61 98.67
CA VAL A 581 11.62 35.91 99.42
C VAL A 581 12.07 36.83 100.56
N PRO A 582 12.05 36.39 101.83
CA PRO A 582 12.48 37.24 102.94
C PRO A 582 14.00 37.39 102.95
N VAL A 583 14.49 38.59 102.66
CA VAL A 583 15.91 38.96 102.84
C VAL A 583 16.22 39.03 104.34
N ALA A 584 17.25 38.31 104.79
CA ALA A 584 17.67 38.30 106.18
C ALA A 584 18.33 39.65 106.59
N PRO A 585 18.15 40.14 107.83
CA PRO A 585 18.43 41.53 108.21
C PRO A 585 19.91 41.83 108.51
N ALA A 586 20.85 41.35 107.67
CA ALA A 586 22.29 41.41 107.94
C ALA A 586 23.14 42.08 106.84
N VAL A 587 22.55 42.54 105.72
CA VAL A 587 23.31 43.11 104.58
C VAL A 587 22.65 44.38 104.01
N ILE A 588 22.37 45.37 104.87
CA ILE A 588 22.19 46.78 104.45
C ILE A 588 22.86 47.69 105.49
N ALA A 589 24.19 47.64 105.52
CA ALA A 589 25.01 48.55 106.30
C ALA A 589 26.36 48.70 105.60
N GLU A 590 26.38 49.27 104.38
CA GLU A 590 27.50 49.96 103.70
C GLU A 590 27.01 50.54 102.33
N GLU A 591 25.89 51.27 102.29
CA GLU A 591 25.50 52.06 101.10
C GLU A 591 25.06 53.48 101.50
N PRO A 592 25.51 54.53 100.78
CA PRO A 592 25.19 55.91 101.13
C PRO A 592 23.75 56.29 100.73
N LEU A 593 22.98 56.77 101.70
CA LEU A 593 21.65 57.37 101.46
C LEU A 593 21.77 58.62 100.58
N TYR A 594 21.53 58.45 99.27
CA TYR A 594 21.10 59.56 98.43
C TYR A 594 19.69 59.98 98.85
N VAL A 595 19.58 61.18 99.42
CA VAL A 595 18.29 61.80 99.72
C VAL A 595 17.67 62.28 98.41
N ALA A 596 16.95 61.38 97.73
CA ALA A 596 16.09 61.76 96.62
C ALA A 596 15.03 62.74 97.14
N THR A 597 14.90 63.87 96.46
CA THR A 597 13.88 64.88 96.75
C THR A 597 12.49 64.33 96.43
N ALA A 598 11.45 64.89 97.06
CA ALA A 598 10.07 64.44 96.84
C ALA A 598 9.64 64.58 95.36
N GLU A 599 10.25 65.52 94.62
CA GLU A 599 10.03 65.75 93.20
C GLU A 599 10.66 64.64 92.33
N GLU A 600 11.85 64.14 92.69
CA GLU A 600 12.48 63.00 92.00
C GLU A 600 11.70 61.69 92.22
N LEU A 601 11.18 61.46 93.42
CA LEU A 601 10.31 60.31 93.71
C LEU A 601 8.95 60.41 93.01
N GLN A 602 8.42 61.62 92.80
CA GLN A 602 7.20 61.82 92.01
C GLN A 602 7.48 61.58 90.52
N HIS A 603 8.56 62.12 89.97
CA HIS A 603 8.95 61.90 88.57
C HIS A 603 9.21 60.42 88.26
N VAL A 604 9.79 59.65 89.19
CA VAL A 604 9.97 58.19 89.04
C VAL A 604 8.62 57.46 89.08
N ARG A 605 7.65 57.91 89.87
CA ARG A 605 6.28 57.35 89.87
C ARG A 605 5.53 57.67 88.58
N ASP A 606 5.53 58.93 88.16
CA ASP A 606 4.87 59.35 86.93
C ASP A 606 5.46 58.63 85.71
N PHE A 607 6.78 58.38 85.69
CA PHE A 607 7.45 57.57 84.67
C PHE A 607 7.11 56.07 84.77
N ALA A 608 6.95 55.52 85.98
CA ALA A 608 6.53 54.13 86.17
C ALA A 608 5.06 53.91 85.77
N ASP A 609 4.18 54.85 86.07
CA ASP A 609 2.76 54.81 85.67
C ASP A 609 2.63 54.97 84.14
N GLN A 610 3.43 55.84 83.51
CA GLN A 610 3.51 55.93 82.05
C GLN A 610 4.06 54.63 81.45
N ALA A 611 5.12 54.05 82.01
CA ALA A 611 5.67 52.77 81.53
C ALA A 611 4.68 51.60 81.68
N ALA A 612 3.86 51.60 82.75
CA ALA A 612 2.78 50.63 82.93
C ALA A 612 1.64 50.82 81.90
N HIS A 613 1.30 52.06 81.55
CA HIS A 613 0.33 52.36 80.50
C HIS A 613 0.85 51.96 79.11
N ASP A 614 2.12 52.26 78.82
CA ASP A 614 2.82 51.89 77.59
C ASP A 614 3.05 50.37 77.46
N ALA A 615 3.08 49.65 78.59
CA ALA A 615 3.09 48.18 78.61
C ALA A 615 1.69 47.62 78.34
N ALA A 616 0.65 48.11 79.03
CA ALA A 616 -0.72 47.64 78.86
C ALA A 616 -1.28 47.88 77.43
N THR A 617 -0.91 49.00 76.82
CA THR A 617 -1.25 49.30 75.41
C THR A 617 -0.54 48.35 74.45
N ARG A 618 0.76 48.08 74.63
CA ARG A 618 1.48 47.07 73.84
C ARG A 618 0.93 45.65 74.04
N GLU A 619 0.53 45.27 75.25
CA GLU A 619 -0.11 43.98 75.51
C GLU A 619 -1.43 43.84 74.75
N ALA A 620 -2.23 44.91 74.66
CA ALA A 620 -3.45 44.92 73.85
C ALA A 620 -3.18 44.82 72.34
N GLU A 621 -2.16 45.50 71.82
CA GLU A 621 -1.73 45.38 70.42
C GLU A 621 -1.19 43.97 70.09
N VAL A 622 -0.40 43.38 70.97
CA VAL A 622 0.09 42.00 70.85
C VAL A 622 -1.09 41.01 70.91
N ALA A 623 -2.07 41.20 71.79
CA ALA A 623 -3.26 40.35 71.83
C ALA A 623 -4.05 40.40 70.51
N GLY A 624 -4.30 41.60 69.97
CA GLY A 624 -5.00 41.78 68.70
C GLY A 624 -4.26 41.17 67.50
N THR A 625 -2.94 41.30 67.44
CA THR A 625 -2.12 40.66 66.38
C THR A 625 -2.09 39.14 66.50
N VAL A 626 -2.03 38.58 67.71
CA VAL A 626 -2.13 37.13 67.94
C VAL A 626 -3.50 36.60 67.54
N GLU A 627 -4.58 37.36 67.74
CA GLU A 627 -5.93 36.95 67.34
C GLU A 627 -6.12 37.01 65.81
N ASN A 628 -5.61 38.03 65.14
CA ASN A 628 -5.58 38.09 63.67
C ASN A 628 -4.79 36.90 63.07
N LEU A 629 -3.59 36.62 63.58
CA LEU A 629 -2.77 35.48 63.14
C LEU A 629 -3.42 34.12 63.39
N ARG A 630 -4.30 33.99 64.40
CA ARG A 630 -5.10 32.78 64.61
C ARG A 630 -6.18 32.61 63.54
N ASN A 631 -6.89 33.69 63.20
CA ASN A 631 -7.90 33.67 62.16
C ASN A 631 -7.27 33.30 60.80
N GLU A 632 -6.15 33.93 60.44
CA GLU A 632 -5.38 33.59 59.22
C GLU A 632 -4.91 32.12 59.22
N LEU A 633 -4.50 31.58 60.37
CA LEU A 633 -4.11 30.18 60.49
C LEU A 633 -5.28 29.21 60.31
N ASP A 634 -6.47 29.57 60.79
CA ASP A 634 -7.68 28.77 60.65
C ASP A 634 -8.26 28.84 59.22
N ASP A 635 -8.19 29.99 58.54
CA ASP A 635 -8.50 30.13 57.10
C ASP A 635 -7.59 29.22 56.25
N VAL A 636 -6.28 29.20 56.54
CA VAL A 636 -5.30 28.33 55.86
C VAL A 636 -5.57 26.84 56.14
N ARG A 637 -6.04 26.49 57.35
CA ARG A 637 -6.45 25.11 57.67
C ARG A 637 -7.68 24.68 56.88
N GLU A 638 -8.69 25.55 56.76
CA GLU A 638 -9.88 25.26 55.96
C GLU A 638 -9.54 25.12 54.47
N MET A 639 -8.62 25.95 53.95
CA MET A 639 -8.14 25.84 52.58
C MET A 639 -7.34 24.55 52.34
N ASN A 640 -6.48 24.14 53.27
CA ASN A 640 -5.78 22.85 53.18
C ASN A 640 -6.74 21.66 53.21
N ALA A 641 -7.78 21.67 54.05
CA ALA A 641 -8.78 20.60 54.08
C ALA A 641 -9.50 20.45 52.73
N LYS A 642 -9.89 21.57 52.09
CA LYS A 642 -10.49 21.56 50.75
C LYS A 642 -9.54 20.99 49.69
N LEU A 643 -8.25 21.35 49.75
CA LEU A 643 -7.23 20.80 48.84
C LEU A 643 -6.98 19.31 49.07
N GLU A 644 -7.07 18.82 50.32
CA GLU A 644 -6.98 17.39 50.62
C GLU A 644 -8.18 16.59 50.04
N ASP A 645 -9.40 17.13 50.14
CA ASP A 645 -10.60 16.55 49.50
C ASP A 645 -10.50 16.54 47.96
N GLU A 646 -10.03 17.63 47.35
CA GLU A 646 -9.79 17.71 45.89
C GLU A 646 -8.73 16.69 45.44
N VAL A 647 -7.63 16.54 46.19
CA VAL A 647 -6.59 15.54 45.92
C VAL A 647 -7.11 14.10 46.08
N PHE A 648 -8.06 13.86 46.99
CA PHE A 648 -8.73 12.56 47.10
C PHE A 648 -9.60 12.27 45.87
N ALA A 649 -10.47 13.21 45.48
CA ALA A 649 -11.33 13.06 44.30
C ALA A 649 -10.54 12.87 42.99
N LEU A 650 -9.42 13.58 42.82
CA LEU A 650 -8.53 13.41 41.66
C LEU A 650 -7.84 12.03 41.63
N LYS A 651 -7.53 11.43 42.78
CA LYS A 651 -6.98 10.07 42.85
C LYS A 651 -8.02 9.00 42.50
N GLU A 652 -9.27 9.19 42.92
CA GLU A 652 -10.38 8.31 42.55
C GLU A 652 -10.62 8.34 41.04
N GLN A 653 -10.68 9.53 40.44
CA GLN A 653 -10.79 9.71 38.98
C GLN A 653 -9.61 9.10 38.20
N LEU A 654 -8.39 9.17 38.74
CA LEU A 654 -7.22 8.54 38.14
C LEU A 654 -7.34 7.00 38.15
N SER A 655 -7.80 6.42 39.27
CA SER A 655 -8.03 4.98 39.39
C SER A 655 -9.10 4.48 38.41
N ASP A 656 -10.22 5.20 38.28
CA ASP A 656 -11.28 4.89 37.32
C ASP A 656 -10.77 4.96 35.87
N ALA A 657 -9.93 5.95 35.56
CA ALA A 657 -9.30 6.09 34.24
C ALA A 657 -8.33 4.93 33.96
N GLU A 658 -7.48 4.52 34.91
CA GLU A 658 -6.58 3.37 34.77
C GLU A 658 -7.35 2.07 34.50
N ASP A 659 -8.47 1.83 35.20
CA ASP A 659 -9.29 0.65 34.98
C ASP A 659 -10.09 0.71 33.66
N ALA A 660 -10.45 1.91 33.18
CA ALA A 660 -10.97 2.09 31.83
C ALA A 660 -9.89 1.78 30.77
N TYR A 661 -8.65 2.26 30.95
CA TYR A 661 -7.53 1.94 30.07
C TYR A 661 -7.22 0.44 30.03
N LYS A 662 -7.22 -0.27 31.17
CA LYS A 662 -7.03 -1.73 31.22
C LYS A 662 -8.12 -2.48 30.45
N LYS A 663 -9.39 -2.08 30.58
CA LYS A 663 -10.51 -2.65 29.81
C LYS A 663 -10.36 -2.41 28.31
N LEU A 664 -9.94 -1.19 27.93
CA LEU A 664 -9.78 -0.81 26.52
C LEU A 664 -8.58 -1.54 25.88
N ALA A 665 -7.48 -1.72 26.61
CA ALA A 665 -6.35 -2.54 26.18
C ALA A 665 -6.73 -4.02 26.02
N GLY A 666 -7.52 -4.59 26.94
CA GLY A 666 -8.04 -5.95 26.81
C GLY A 666 -8.95 -6.12 25.58
N ALA A 667 -9.81 -5.14 25.30
CA ALA A 667 -10.66 -5.14 24.10
C ALA A 667 -9.84 -4.98 22.80
N LEU A 668 -8.73 -4.24 22.84
CA LEU A 668 -7.83 -4.10 21.68
C LEU A 668 -7.15 -5.43 21.33
N VAL A 669 -6.66 -6.18 22.33
CA VAL A 669 -6.05 -7.51 22.11
C VAL A 669 -7.05 -8.47 21.47
N VAL A 670 -8.30 -8.53 21.97
CA VAL A 670 -9.34 -9.38 21.36
C VAL A 670 -9.63 -8.98 19.91
N ALA A 671 -9.66 -7.68 19.60
CA ALA A 671 -9.84 -7.20 18.23
C ALA A 671 -8.62 -7.47 17.33
N GLU A 672 -7.40 -7.54 17.89
CA GLU A 672 -6.19 -7.94 17.16
C GLU A 672 -6.17 -9.45 16.87
N ASP A 673 -6.64 -10.27 17.81
CA ASP A 673 -6.84 -11.72 17.65
C ASP A 673 -7.91 -12.01 16.58
N GLU A 674 -9.09 -11.39 16.67
CA GLU A 674 -10.17 -11.49 15.66
C GLU A 674 -9.69 -11.04 14.26
N ARG A 675 -8.88 -9.99 14.20
CA ARG A 675 -8.27 -9.52 12.93
C ARG A 675 -7.25 -10.53 12.38
N GLN A 676 -6.54 -11.25 13.24
CA GLN A 676 -5.59 -12.28 12.80
C GLN A 676 -6.31 -13.53 12.30
N GLU A 677 -7.34 -14.00 13.00
CA GLU A 677 -8.20 -15.11 12.55
C GLU A 677 -8.81 -14.82 11.15
N LEU A 678 -9.30 -13.59 10.94
CA LEU A 678 -9.77 -13.14 9.62
C LEU A 678 -8.68 -13.02 8.54
N CYS A 679 -7.41 -12.86 8.91
CA CYS A 679 -6.29 -12.90 7.96
C CYS A 679 -5.99 -14.35 7.56
N ASP A 680 -5.94 -15.26 8.53
CA ASP A 680 -5.64 -16.68 8.33
C ASP A 680 -6.76 -17.36 7.49
N ASP A 681 -8.03 -17.06 7.77
CA ASP A 681 -9.19 -17.48 6.96
C ASP A 681 -9.10 -16.98 5.50
N LEU A 682 -8.59 -15.76 5.30
CA LEU A 682 -8.48 -15.15 3.97
C LEU A 682 -7.30 -15.70 3.18
N GLU A 683 -6.22 -16.12 3.84
CA GLU A 683 -5.11 -16.87 3.25
C GLU A 683 -5.57 -18.26 2.79
N ALA A 684 -6.27 -19.01 3.64
CA ALA A 684 -6.87 -20.31 3.26
C ALA A 684 -7.86 -20.20 2.08
N ALA A 685 -8.65 -19.12 2.02
CA ALA A 685 -9.56 -18.88 0.90
C ALA A 685 -8.83 -18.50 -0.41
N LEU A 686 -7.60 -17.96 -0.34
CA LEU A 686 -6.77 -17.71 -1.51
C LEU A 686 -6.15 -19.02 -2.03
N ASP A 687 -5.67 -19.90 -1.14
CA ASP A 687 -5.16 -21.23 -1.50
C ASP A 687 -6.24 -22.06 -2.23
N GLU A 688 -7.49 -22.05 -1.73
CA GLU A 688 -8.62 -22.69 -2.41
C GLU A 688 -8.90 -22.12 -3.81
N LEU A 689 -8.67 -20.82 -4.02
CA LEU A 689 -8.87 -20.16 -5.31
C LEU A 689 -7.73 -20.46 -6.28
N GLU A 690 -6.49 -20.62 -5.79
CA GLU A 690 -5.36 -21.06 -6.60
C GLU A 690 -5.55 -22.52 -7.04
N GLN A 691 -5.96 -23.41 -6.12
CA GLN A 691 -6.30 -24.80 -6.48
C GLN A 691 -7.41 -24.87 -7.55
N LYS A 692 -8.50 -24.11 -7.39
CA LYS A 692 -9.58 -24.06 -8.39
C LYS A 692 -9.12 -23.46 -9.72
N LYS A 693 -8.16 -22.53 -9.72
CA LYS A 693 -7.58 -21.99 -10.95
C LYS A 693 -6.82 -23.09 -11.71
N ASP A 694 -6.00 -23.88 -11.02
CA ASP A 694 -5.26 -24.98 -11.63
C ASP A 694 -6.21 -26.06 -12.19
N GLU A 695 -7.30 -26.37 -11.49
CA GLU A 695 -8.39 -27.23 -12.02
C GLU A 695 -9.04 -26.66 -13.30
N TYR A 696 -9.24 -25.34 -13.39
CA TYR A 696 -9.75 -24.71 -14.60
C TYR A 696 -8.75 -24.70 -15.76
N ASP A 697 -7.46 -24.50 -15.48
CA ASP A 697 -6.39 -24.54 -16.48
C ASP A 697 -6.23 -25.99 -17.03
N GLU A 698 -6.38 -27.03 -16.19
CA GLU A 698 -6.45 -28.44 -16.63
C GLU A 698 -7.69 -28.71 -17.50
N LEU A 699 -8.88 -28.24 -17.09
CA LEU A 699 -10.11 -28.38 -17.87
C LEU A 699 -10.03 -27.66 -19.23
N LEU A 700 -9.34 -26.53 -19.31
CA LEU A 700 -9.11 -25.81 -20.56
C LEU A 700 -8.22 -26.62 -21.51
N GLY A 701 -7.12 -27.18 -21.03
CA GLY A 701 -6.25 -28.05 -21.83
C GLY A 701 -6.99 -29.30 -22.36
N ASN A 702 -7.84 -29.91 -21.54
CA ASN A 702 -8.69 -31.03 -21.98
C ASN A 702 -9.70 -30.62 -23.07
N LEU A 703 -10.25 -29.40 -23.01
CA LEU A 703 -11.14 -28.87 -24.05
C LEU A 703 -10.41 -28.59 -25.37
N GLU A 704 -9.17 -28.08 -25.30
CA GLU A 704 -8.31 -27.87 -26.48
C GLU A 704 -7.95 -29.22 -27.16
N GLU A 705 -7.65 -30.26 -26.39
CA GLU A 705 -7.41 -31.61 -26.94
C GLU A 705 -8.67 -32.17 -27.62
N VAL A 706 -9.84 -32.06 -26.98
CA VAL A 706 -11.12 -32.50 -27.57
C VAL A 706 -11.47 -31.71 -28.84
N GLN A 707 -11.17 -30.40 -28.89
CA GLN A 707 -11.33 -29.60 -30.10
C GLN A 707 -10.40 -30.09 -31.21
N GLY A 708 -9.12 -30.34 -30.92
CA GLY A 708 -8.17 -30.89 -31.90
C GLY A 708 -8.60 -32.25 -32.46
N LEU A 709 -9.15 -33.13 -31.61
CA LEU A 709 -9.73 -34.41 -32.04
C LEU A 709 -10.98 -34.22 -32.91
N LEU A 710 -11.83 -33.25 -32.59
CA LEU A 710 -13.01 -32.94 -33.39
C LEU A 710 -12.63 -32.39 -34.77
N GLU A 711 -11.67 -31.47 -34.86
CA GLU A 711 -11.15 -30.93 -36.11
C GLU A 711 -10.52 -32.02 -36.98
N ALA A 712 -9.75 -32.94 -36.38
CA ALA A 712 -9.19 -34.10 -37.07
C ALA A 712 -10.28 -35.05 -37.60
N ALA A 713 -11.34 -35.29 -36.81
CA ALA A 713 -12.49 -36.09 -37.24
C ALA A 713 -13.28 -35.43 -38.38
N ASP A 714 -13.41 -34.11 -38.36
CA ASP A 714 -14.07 -33.31 -39.41
C ASP A 714 -13.29 -33.38 -40.74
N VAL A 715 -11.97 -33.29 -40.69
CA VAL A 715 -11.07 -33.47 -41.86
C VAL A 715 -11.16 -34.91 -42.39
N ALA A 716 -11.16 -35.91 -41.51
CA ALA A 716 -11.36 -37.31 -41.90
C ALA A 716 -12.75 -37.54 -42.53
N GLY A 717 -13.79 -36.88 -42.03
CA GLY A 717 -15.14 -36.91 -42.60
C GLY A 717 -15.19 -36.30 -44.01
N ARG A 718 -14.60 -35.13 -44.22
CA ARG A 718 -14.54 -34.46 -45.54
C ARG A 718 -13.80 -35.30 -46.58
N THR A 719 -12.62 -35.80 -46.23
CA THR A 719 -11.82 -36.66 -47.12
C THR A 719 -12.53 -37.99 -47.46
N ALA A 720 -13.29 -38.57 -46.53
CA ALA A 720 -14.14 -39.73 -46.81
C ALA A 720 -15.30 -39.40 -47.76
N VAL A 721 -15.93 -38.22 -47.64
CA VAL A 721 -16.99 -37.76 -48.55
C VAL A 721 -16.42 -37.51 -49.95
N GLU A 722 -15.28 -36.81 -50.08
CA GLU A 722 -14.60 -36.58 -51.36
C GLU A 722 -14.25 -37.90 -52.07
N ALA A 723 -13.78 -38.91 -51.33
CA ALA A 723 -13.49 -40.24 -51.85
C ALA A 723 -14.76 -40.98 -52.33
N LEU A 724 -15.90 -40.82 -51.63
CA LEU A 724 -17.18 -41.38 -52.07
C LEU A 724 -17.74 -40.66 -53.30
N GLU A 725 -17.60 -39.33 -53.39
CA GLU A 725 -17.98 -38.56 -54.57
C GLU A 725 -17.14 -38.91 -55.79
N GLN A 726 -15.82 -39.12 -55.62
CA GLN A 726 -14.94 -39.62 -56.68
C GLN A 726 -15.44 -40.99 -57.16
N ARG A 727 -15.64 -41.94 -56.24
CA ARG A 727 -16.13 -43.28 -56.57
C ARG A 727 -17.50 -43.27 -57.27
N ASN A 728 -18.39 -42.34 -56.91
CA ASN A 728 -19.68 -42.18 -57.57
C ASN A 728 -19.54 -41.63 -59.00
N ARG A 729 -18.58 -40.71 -59.24
CA ARG A 729 -18.22 -40.25 -60.59
C ARG A 729 -17.65 -41.38 -61.43
N ASP A 730 -16.67 -42.11 -60.91
CA ASP A 730 -16.08 -43.29 -61.57
C ASP A 730 -17.15 -44.35 -61.92
N MET A 731 -18.12 -44.56 -61.03
CA MET A 731 -19.24 -45.49 -61.25
C MET A 731 -20.21 -45.01 -62.33
N ALA A 732 -20.47 -43.69 -62.42
CA ALA A 732 -21.30 -43.12 -63.47
C ALA A 732 -20.62 -43.22 -64.85
N ASP A 733 -19.31 -43.00 -64.91
CA ASP A 733 -18.52 -43.18 -66.13
C ASP A 733 -18.56 -44.64 -66.61
N LEU A 734 -18.33 -45.61 -65.71
CA LEU A 734 -18.47 -47.05 -66.01
C LEU A 734 -19.88 -47.45 -66.45
N GLN A 735 -20.93 -46.82 -65.91
CA GLN A 735 -22.31 -47.05 -66.38
C GLN A 735 -22.53 -46.49 -67.80
N GLY A 736 -21.92 -45.35 -68.12
CA GLY A 736 -21.91 -44.79 -69.48
C GLY A 736 -21.17 -45.67 -70.49
N GLU A 737 -19.99 -46.18 -70.12
CA GLU A 737 -19.24 -47.15 -70.93
C GLU A 737 -20.06 -48.43 -71.19
N LEU A 738 -20.71 -48.97 -70.16
CA LEU A 738 -21.56 -50.16 -70.30
C LEU A 738 -22.79 -49.91 -71.20
N ALA A 739 -23.40 -48.72 -71.13
CA ALA A 739 -24.51 -48.35 -72.01
C ALA A 739 -24.05 -48.27 -73.48
N ASN A 740 -22.91 -47.62 -73.74
CA ASN A 740 -22.31 -47.55 -75.08
C ASN A 740 -21.97 -48.95 -75.63
N ALA A 741 -21.41 -49.83 -74.80
CA ALA A 741 -21.12 -51.21 -75.18
C ALA A 741 -22.38 -52.03 -75.49
N LEU A 742 -23.47 -51.80 -74.73
CA LEU A 742 -24.76 -52.44 -74.98
C LEU A 742 -25.39 -52.00 -76.30
N ASP A 743 -25.33 -50.70 -76.63
CA ASP A 743 -25.85 -50.19 -77.90
C ASP A 743 -25.01 -50.66 -79.09
N ALA A 744 -23.68 -50.72 -78.94
CA ALA A 744 -22.81 -51.37 -79.93
C ALA A 744 -23.14 -52.88 -80.09
N SER A 745 -23.54 -53.59 -79.03
CA SER A 745 -23.99 -54.98 -79.14
C SER A 745 -25.27 -55.10 -79.96
N LYS A 746 -26.27 -54.23 -79.74
CA LYS A 746 -27.51 -54.19 -80.53
C LYS A 746 -27.23 -53.86 -82.00
N GLU A 747 -26.31 -52.95 -82.27
CA GLU A 747 -25.89 -52.63 -83.66
C GLU A 747 -25.25 -53.85 -84.33
N ASN A 748 -24.38 -54.58 -83.63
CA ASN A 748 -23.81 -55.84 -84.12
C ASN A 748 -24.87 -56.93 -84.37
N GLU A 749 -25.89 -57.04 -83.52
CA GLU A 749 -27.03 -57.94 -83.75
C GLU A 749 -27.84 -57.55 -85.00
N ASN A 750 -28.10 -56.25 -85.19
CA ASN A 750 -28.77 -55.73 -86.39
C ASN A 750 -27.94 -55.99 -87.66
N LEU A 751 -26.62 -55.80 -87.60
CA LEU A 751 -25.70 -56.08 -88.71
C LEU A 751 -25.64 -57.59 -89.05
N ARG A 752 -25.69 -58.47 -88.05
CA ARG A 752 -25.82 -59.93 -88.25
C ARG A 752 -27.15 -60.29 -88.91
N ALA A 753 -28.27 -59.76 -88.42
CA ALA A 753 -29.57 -59.99 -89.03
C ALA A 753 -29.65 -59.48 -90.49
N LEU A 754 -28.95 -58.39 -90.79
CA LEU A 754 -28.80 -57.87 -92.15
C LEU A 754 -27.89 -58.77 -93.02
N LEU A 755 -26.80 -59.29 -92.47
CA LEU A 755 -25.95 -60.28 -93.14
C LEU A 755 -26.75 -61.55 -93.48
N ASP A 756 -27.44 -62.16 -92.52
CA ASP A 756 -28.30 -63.33 -92.77
C ASP A 756 -29.36 -63.05 -93.86
N ALA A 757 -29.90 -61.82 -93.91
CA ALA A 757 -30.84 -61.41 -94.94
C ALA A 757 -30.19 -61.25 -96.32
N LYS A 758 -28.93 -60.79 -96.38
CA LYS A 758 -28.14 -60.73 -97.61
C LYS A 758 -27.65 -62.09 -98.07
N GLU A 759 -27.31 -63.00 -97.15
CA GLU A 759 -26.98 -64.39 -97.47
C GLU A 759 -28.19 -65.13 -98.05
N ARG A 760 -29.38 -64.98 -97.44
CA ARG A 760 -30.64 -65.50 -98.02
C ARG A 760 -30.95 -64.94 -99.41
N GLU A 761 -30.59 -63.69 -99.69
CA GLU A 761 -30.74 -63.09 -101.03
C GLU A 761 -29.68 -63.59 -102.00
N ILE A 762 -28.44 -63.79 -101.55
CA ILE A 762 -27.37 -64.44 -102.32
C ILE A 762 -27.79 -65.87 -102.69
N ASP A 763 -28.37 -66.64 -101.78
CA ASP A 763 -28.83 -68.00 -102.05
C ASP A 763 -29.97 -68.04 -103.07
N ARG A 764 -30.94 -67.12 -103.00
CA ARG A 764 -31.94 -66.92 -104.08
C ARG A 764 -31.29 -66.58 -105.42
N LEU A 765 -30.25 -65.75 -105.42
CA LEU A 765 -29.52 -65.42 -106.66
C LEU A 765 -28.72 -66.61 -107.21
N LYS A 766 -28.22 -67.51 -106.35
CA LYS A 766 -27.63 -68.80 -106.77
C LYS A 766 -28.66 -69.71 -107.44
N GLU A 767 -29.90 -69.78 -106.92
CA GLU A 767 -30.99 -70.55 -107.56
C GLU A 767 -31.30 -70.08 -108.99
N TYR A 768 -31.16 -68.78 -109.26
CA TYR A 768 -31.41 -68.19 -110.58
C TYR A 768 -30.21 -68.26 -111.56
N ASN A 769 -29.02 -68.68 -111.12
CA ASN A 769 -27.81 -68.66 -111.94
C ASN A 769 -27.11 -70.02 -111.98
N SER A 770 -27.27 -70.73 -113.11
CA SER A 770 -26.79 -72.11 -113.32
C SER A 770 -25.27 -72.32 -113.26
N PHE A 771 -24.48 -71.27 -113.02
CA PHE A 771 -23.03 -71.34 -112.80
C PHE A 771 -22.63 -71.40 -111.31
N TRP A 772 -23.58 -71.25 -110.36
CA TRP A 772 -23.29 -71.22 -108.92
C TRP A 772 -23.56 -72.53 -108.17
N THR A 773 -24.06 -73.57 -108.85
CA THR A 773 -24.20 -74.92 -108.27
C THR A 773 -22.85 -75.65 -108.32
N ASP A 774 -21.94 -75.31 -107.41
CA ASP A 774 -20.72 -76.07 -107.22
C ASP A 774 -21.03 -77.36 -106.45
N THR A 775 -21.44 -78.39 -107.19
CA THR A 775 -21.81 -79.70 -106.63
C THR A 775 -20.57 -80.47 -106.20
N VAL A 776 -19.99 -80.11 -105.05
CA VAL A 776 -18.97 -80.94 -104.37
C VAL A 776 -19.64 -82.12 -103.67
N GLY A 777 -20.45 -82.86 -104.43
CA GLY A 777 -20.84 -84.22 -104.13
C GLY A 777 -19.72 -85.15 -104.56
N THR A 778 -19.18 -85.93 -103.61
CA THR A 778 -18.12 -86.92 -103.81
C THR A 778 -18.29 -87.76 -105.09
N GLY A 779 -17.53 -87.46 -106.15
CA GLY A 779 -17.66 -88.14 -107.45
C GLY A 779 -16.45 -87.94 -108.36
N LYS A 780 -15.56 -88.95 -108.40
CA LYS A 780 -14.31 -88.98 -109.17
C LYS A 780 -14.42 -88.47 -110.62
N GLN A 781 -13.78 -87.34 -110.95
CA GLN A 781 -13.18 -87.09 -112.28
C GLN A 781 -11.89 -86.27 -112.12
N LYS A 782 -10.74 -86.95 -112.01
CA LYS A 782 -9.42 -86.32 -112.14
C LYS A 782 -9.06 -86.26 -113.62
N VAL A 783 -9.14 -85.07 -114.23
CA VAL A 783 -8.51 -84.82 -115.54
C VAL A 783 -7.07 -84.40 -115.31
N THR A 784 -6.16 -85.37 -115.25
CA THR A 784 -4.72 -85.12 -115.13
C THR A 784 -4.12 -84.70 -116.47
N HIS A 785 -3.96 -83.40 -116.67
CA HIS A 785 -3.15 -82.87 -117.78
C HIS A 785 -1.67 -82.86 -117.38
N ARG A 786 -0.84 -83.66 -118.08
CA ARG A 786 0.62 -83.56 -117.99
C ARG A 786 1.11 -82.57 -119.05
N LEU A 787 1.62 -81.41 -118.63
CA LEU A 787 2.26 -80.44 -119.51
C LEU A 787 3.78 -80.51 -119.31
N THR A 788 4.52 -80.55 -120.41
CA THR A 788 5.97 -80.35 -120.43
C THR A 788 6.25 -79.00 -121.10
N LYS A 789 7.04 -78.15 -120.47
CA LYS A 789 7.43 -76.83 -121.00
C LYS A 789 8.95 -76.74 -120.97
N ILE A 790 9.55 -76.57 -122.15
CA ILE A 790 10.99 -76.38 -122.31
C ILE A 790 11.29 -74.91 -122.08
N PHE A 791 12.33 -74.61 -121.30
CA PHE A 791 12.78 -73.26 -120.99
C PHE A 791 14.21 -73.07 -121.48
N ASP A 792 14.46 -72.03 -122.27
CA ASP A 792 15.79 -71.73 -122.77
C ASP A 792 16.72 -71.21 -121.65
N GLY A 793 18.00 -71.60 -121.67
CA GLY A 793 19.05 -71.12 -120.75
C GLY A 793 19.79 -72.21 -119.99
N ASP A 794 20.97 -71.89 -119.42
CA ASP A 794 21.73 -72.82 -118.57
C ASP A 794 21.21 -72.79 -117.12
N TRP A 795 20.17 -73.58 -116.87
CA TRP A 795 19.53 -73.73 -115.55
C TRP A 795 20.27 -74.71 -114.63
N THR A 796 21.33 -75.38 -115.09
CA THR A 796 22.01 -76.46 -114.33
C THR A 796 22.54 -75.97 -112.98
N ARG A 797 23.00 -74.72 -112.90
CA ARG A 797 23.50 -74.09 -111.67
C ARG A 797 22.40 -73.85 -110.63
N LEU A 798 21.18 -73.54 -111.06
CA LEU A 798 20.02 -73.39 -110.18
C LEU A 798 19.50 -74.75 -109.71
N MET A 799 19.41 -75.72 -110.61
CA MET A 799 18.98 -77.09 -110.29
C MET A 799 19.93 -77.79 -109.29
N ARG A 800 21.25 -77.59 -109.39
CA ARG A 800 22.20 -78.15 -108.41
C ARG A 800 22.18 -77.47 -107.04
N HIS A 801 21.99 -76.15 -106.99
CA HIS A 801 22.19 -75.40 -105.74
C HIS A 801 20.90 -75.03 -105.00
N ARG A 802 19.75 -74.92 -105.68
CA ARG A 802 18.44 -74.58 -105.07
C ARG A 802 17.22 -75.23 -105.78
N PRO A 803 17.16 -76.57 -105.89
CA PRO A 803 16.05 -77.26 -106.56
C PRO A 803 14.68 -77.01 -105.88
N GLU A 804 14.63 -77.02 -104.54
CA GLU A 804 13.42 -76.77 -103.74
C GLU A 804 12.75 -75.42 -104.07
N ALA A 805 13.55 -74.34 -104.14
CA ALA A 805 13.03 -73.00 -104.41
C ALA A 805 12.51 -72.86 -105.85
N LEU A 806 13.16 -73.51 -106.82
CA LEU A 806 12.70 -73.56 -108.21
C LEU A 806 11.36 -74.31 -108.32
N LYS A 807 11.24 -75.44 -107.61
CA LYS A 807 10.00 -76.24 -107.56
C LYS A 807 8.85 -75.46 -106.95
N ALA A 808 9.07 -74.77 -105.83
CA ALA A 808 8.05 -73.94 -105.18
C ALA A 808 7.57 -72.79 -106.09
N ALA A 809 8.50 -72.09 -106.75
CA ALA A 809 8.14 -71.04 -107.71
C ALA A 809 7.32 -71.57 -108.88
N PHE A 810 7.70 -72.72 -109.45
CA PHE A 810 6.97 -73.35 -110.55
C PHE A 810 5.55 -73.82 -110.15
N VAL A 811 5.40 -74.37 -108.94
CA VAL A 811 4.08 -74.75 -108.39
C VAL A 811 3.18 -73.52 -108.24
N ILE A 812 3.70 -72.40 -107.72
CA ILE A 812 2.92 -71.16 -107.57
C ILE A 812 2.51 -70.59 -108.94
N ASP A 813 3.44 -70.48 -109.90
CA ASP A 813 3.14 -69.97 -111.24
C ASP A 813 2.09 -70.83 -111.96
N SER A 814 2.26 -72.16 -111.90
CA SER A 814 1.31 -73.12 -112.49
C SER A 814 -0.05 -73.12 -111.76
N SER A 815 -0.06 -72.94 -110.43
CA SER A 815 -1.28 -72.85 -109.61
C SER A 815 -2.12 -71.64 -110.01
N ASN A 816 -1.46 -70.48 -110.16
CA ASN A 816 -2.11 -69.25 -110.62
C ASN A 816 -2.57 -69.37 -112.08
N ALA A 817 -1.74 -69.89 -112.98
CA ALA A 817 -2.05 -70.00 -114.41
C ALA A 817 -3.18 -71.00 -114.71
N CYS A 818 -3.30 -72.07 -113.91
CA CYS A 818 -4.37 -73.07 -114.04
C CYS A 818 -5.56 -72.82 -113.10
N HIS A 819 -5.54 -71.79 -112.27
CA HIS A 819 -6.54 -71.49 -111.23
C HIS A 819 -6.88 -72.69 -110.32
N VAL A 820 -5.88 -73.50 -109.96
CA VAL A 820 -6.00 -74.63 -109.03
C VAL A 820 -5.19 -74.37 -107.75
N PRO A 821 -5.66 -74.77 -106.56
CA PRO A 821 -4.88 -74.72 -105.33
C PRO A 821 -3.51 -75.41 -105.47
N GLY A 822 -2.46 -74.81 -104.93
CA GLY A 822 -1.07 -75.24 -105.16
C GLY A 822 -0.74 -76.65 -104.65
N ASP A 823 -1.50 -77.17 -103.68
CA ASP A 823 -1.42 -78.54 -103.17
C ASP A 823 -1.92 -79.59 -104.18
N GLN A 824 -2.62 -79.17 -105.24
CA GLN A 824 -3.11 -80.04 -106.31
C GLN A 824 -2.11 -80.22 -107.46
N ILE A 825 -0.99 -79.49 -107.45
CA ILE A 825 0.08 -79.61 -108.44
C ILE A 825 1.18 -80.53 -107.92
N VAL A 826 1.21 -81.74 -108.48
CA VAL A 826 2.04 -82.86 -107.99
C VAL A 826 2.87 -83.44 -109.14
N GLN A 827 3.98 -84.11 -108.84
CA GLN A 827 4.92 -84.68 -109.83
C GLN A 827 5.61 -83.63 -110.73
N VAL A 828 5.96 -82.47 -110.16
CA VAL A 828 6.89 -81.51 -110.78
C VAL A 828 8.31 -82.06 -110.65
N ASP A 829 8.84 -82.55 -111.77
CA ASP A 829 10.24 -82.94 -111.96
C ASP A 829 10.85 -82.09 -113.07
N PHE A 830 12.16 -81.84 -112.96
CA PHE A 830 12.95 -81.07 -113.93
C PHE A 830 14.00 -82.00 -114.52
N ASP A 831 14.04 -82.09 -115.85
CA ASP A 831 15.02 -82.89 -116.59
C ASP A 831 15.96 -81.97 -117.41
N HIS A 832 17.15 -82.48 -117.75
CA HIS A 832 18.26 -81.66 -118.26
C HIS A 832 19.17 -82.33 -119.31
N ASP A 833 18.65 -83.36 -119.99
CA ASP A 833 19.24 -84.00 -121.17
C ASP A 833 19.09 -83.15 -122.46
#